data_AF-A0A8T5TL80-F1
#
_entry.id   AF-A0A8T5TL80-F1
#
_cell.length_a   1.000
_cell.length_b   1.000
_cell.length_c   1.000
_cell.angle_alpha   90.00
_cell.angle_beta   90.00
_cell.angle_gamma   90.00
#
_symmetry.space_group_name_H-M   'P 1'
#
loop_
_entity.id
_entity.type
_entity.pdbx_description
1 polymer ?
#
loop_
_entity_poly.entity_id
_entity_poly.type
_entity_poly.pdbx_seq_one_letter_code
_entity_poly.pdbx_strand_id
1 'polypeptide(L)'
;MKSLKNFKQNTLVLLLIIPTILAIGSFIPNVQAGPSVPEEHPNNEWHWDVDVEDLLYFEGEFIVTNESSGNIILMFKDIWIFNISSIENVTIDWLGVNDFSQVNATQCYYNVTSDEIEAYNESDEFALFGYNNSDTIKHRLKGSSGIPLLVPINGTNGFQADIMASIVNESFYNSHGQSGFNIFDSFSSDIGNNRISFANSSDGYFSDGYYYDNGTLDYGSVYLKAYMGDGPMLINATMNQVFDYNITDDVDWSVNVGDLLTYDYVENAEVVEDGIELRFNITSISEELKEKTNNGFSGDEDDPVYMTYQIVYADMYSWNGSEYEFEMSDVEIGAANTFYPLYFDNMGPLELNLLYPTTMTVEDIKFMWNNDTLPIWNAPFDVINYISNGNLETIFKNNTGPEFAHSIVDRATGIVQSFLIKGENDFQYYEIKSSSVVSWSVSPGNVIYFKRNSFNIDIAETEDLRATILGTSVLVTNMSALVQEFNSMGTSMSLPSDQPDIQFFSYVMASIHKWDSSLGTWVSEGEDMLAIANIYWPISPISFEILEGPPLLMPINTNSSELIDLFDLFSVVYDDITYSSGHIVMRNTTLNKELHFHFDEISGKTLMMYGWATQPAPGGEWNYMALYPKFDQELSVGVNTFSFSTDLPPSISVSMEFTVGATADPGSFIHNYFPMNPVNATLPNSTLLAYFDMLFTNPSVITSNVTITIQLPSILDINNLAILLFGYNMSGNLEWELAPPEFYLENTIFDNITNRIILNMEAWTGGMIIAIGYIEAPGAGGLPGYDLLVLGLTIFVMSGLAVRSIQKRKILN
;
A
#
# COMPACT_ATOMS: atom_id res chain seq x y z
N MET A 1 -28.77 -54.84 50.69
CA MET A 1 -27.68 -55.85 50.60
C MET A 1 -27.79 -56.81 49.41
N LYS A 2 -28.98 -57.14 48.88
CA LYS A 2 -29.10 -57.95 47.64
C LYS A 2 -28.70 -57.20 46.35
N SER A 3 -28.91 -55.88 46.27
CA SER A 3 -28.53 -55.09 45.09
C SER A 3 -27.01 -54.95 44.89
N LEU A 4 -26.25 -54.80 45.98
CA LEU A 4 -24.78 -54.71 45.92
C LEU A 4 -24.12 -56.03 45.48
N LYS A 5 -24.77 -57.17 45.74
CA LYS A 5 -24.30 -58.50 45.34
C LYS A 5 -24.51 -58.73 43.84
N ASN A 6 -25.64 -58.26 43.31
CA ASN A 6 -25.94 -58.31 41.87
C ASN A 6 -25.06 -57.33 41.07
N PHE A 7 -24.76 -56.14 41.61
CA PHE A 7 -23.83 -55.22 40.97
C PHE A 7 -22.42 -55.82 40.88
N LYS A 8 -21.90 -56.39 41.98
CA LYS A 8 -20.59 -57.07 41.95
C LYS A 8 -20.56 -58.30 41.07
N GLN A 9 -21.63 -59.09 40.98
CA GLN A 9 -21.71 -60.21 40.04
C GLN A 9 -21.75 -59.74 38.58
N ASN A 10 -22.51 -58.69 38.27
CA ASN A 10 -22.57 -58.17 36.91
C ASN A 10 -21.26 -57.50 36.50
N THR A 11 -20.59 -56.77 37.40
CA THR A 11 -19.25 -56.21 37.14
C THR A 11 -18.20 -57.30 37.01
N LEU A 12 -18.27 -58.40 37.77
CA LEU A 12 -17.35 -59.53 37.64
C LEU A 12 -17.58 -60.30 36.34
N VAL A 13 -18.84 -60.43 35.92
CA VAL A 13 -19.21 -61.01 34.62
C VAL A 13 -18.76 -60.11 33.48
N LEU A 14 -18.92 -58.79 33.57
CA LEU A 14 -18.39 -57.82 32.61
C LEU A 14 -16.85 -57.81 32.57
N LEU A 15 -16.17 -57.90 33.72
CA LEU A 15 -14.71 -58.00 33.82
C LEU A 15 -14.14 -59.34 33.37
N LEU A 16 -14.95 -60.40 33.27
CA LEU A 16 -14.55 -61.66 32.63
C LEU A 16 -14.88 -61.63 31.14
N ILE A 17 -16.04 -61.10 30.75
CA ILE A 17 -16.49 -61.06 29.35
C ILE A 17 -15.63 -60.09 28.54
N ILE A 18 -15.28 -58.90 29.03
CA ILE A 18 -14.50 -57.92 28.26
C ILE A 18 -13.10 -58.44 27.88
N PRO A 19 -12.28 -58.97 28.81
CA PRO A 19 -11.00 -59.57 28.42
C PRO A 19 -11.16 -60.89 27.67
N THR A 20 -12.27 -61.63 27.81
CA THR A 20 -12.53 -62.81 26.97
C THR A 20 -12.96 -62.41 25.55
N ILE A 21 -13.67 -61.28 25.37
CA ILE A 21 -14.01 -60.70 24.06
C ILE A 21 -12.78 -60.03 23.44
N LEU A 22 -11.91 -59.41 24.21
CA LEU A 22 -10.62 -58.89 23.72
C LEU A 22 -9.64 -60.02 23.39
N ALA A 23 -9.65 -61.13 24.17
CA ALA A 23 -8.84 -62.32 23.86
C ALA A 23 -9.41 -63.11 22.67
N ILE A 24 -10.74 -63.17 22.49
CA ILE A 24 -11.36 -63.74 21.28
C ILE A 24 -11.21 -62.78 20.09
N GLY A 25 -11.15 -61.46 20.33
CA GLY A 25 -10.83 -60.42 19.35
C GLY A 25 -9.40 -60.55 18.82
N SER A 26 -8.45 -60.98 19.65
CA SER A 26 -7.09 -61.39 19.21
C SER A 26 -7.03 -62.80 18.61
N PHE A 27 -8.16 -63.50 18.50
CA PHE A 27 -8.32 -64.78 17.78
C PHE A 27 -9.32 -64.65 16.61
N ILE A 28 -9.73 -63.44 16.25
CA ILE A 28 -10.20 -63.18 14.89
C ILE A 28 -8.92 -63.29 14.07
N PRO A 29 -8.75 -64.32 13.22
CA PRO A 29 -7.66 -64.26 12.25
C PRO A 29 -7.78 -62.91 11.54
N ASN A 30 -6.67 -62.21 11.26
CA ASN A 30 -6.70 -61.24 10.17
C ASN A 30 -7.46 -61.95 9.05
N VAL A 31 -8.62 -61.42 8.68
CA VAL A 31 -9.29 -61.87 7.48
C VAL A 31 -8.43 -61.28 6.39
N GLN A 32 -7.32 -61.95 6.06
CA GLN A 32 -6.70 -61.80 4.76
C GLN A 32 -7.84 -62.00 3.77
N ALA A 33 -8.23 -60.92 3.11
CA ALA A 33 -9.27 -60.97 2.11
C ALA A 33 -8.72 -61.69 0.87
N GLY A 34 -8.84 -63.01 0.87
CA GLY A 34 -8.52 -63.89 -0.25
C GLY A 34 -8.04 -65.27 0.22
N PRO A 35 -8.39 -66.37 -0.46
CA PRO A 35 -7.77 -67.65 -0.18
C PRO A 35 -6.25 -67.53 -0.42
N SER A 36 -5.45 -68.05 0.52
CA SER A 36 -4.02 -68.30 0.32
C SER A 36 -3.79 -68.96 -1.05
N VAL A 37 -2.84 -68.45 -1.81
CA VAL A 37 -2.46 -68.96 -3.13
C VAL A 37 -2.25 -70.48 -3.04
N PRO A 38 -2.84 -71.30 -3.93
CA PRO A 38 -2.72 -72.75 -3.83
C PRO A 38 -1.24 -73.19 -3.88
N GLU A 39 -0.80 -73.90 -2.84
CA GLU A 39 0.56 -74.45 -2.75
C GLU A 39 0.72 -75.66 -3.67
N GLU A 40 1.50 -75.51 -4.75
CA GLU A 40 2.40 -76.58 -5.20
C GLU A 40 3.84 -76.04 -5.36
N HIS A 41 4.31 -75.25 -4.39
CA HIS A 41 5.74 -75.07 -4.10
C HIS A 41 5.89 -74.56 -2.64
N PRO A 42 6.84 -75.08 -1.82
CA PRO A 42 7.02 -74.65 -0.42
C PRO A 42 7.52 -73.20 -0.22
N ASN A 43 7.53 -72.39 -1.28
CA ASN A 43 7.93 -70.97 -1.32
C ASN A 43 6.90 -70.09 -2.09
N ASN A 44 5.64 -70.53 -2.19
CA ASN A 44 4.60 -69.88 -3.02
C ASN A 44 3.48 -69.30 -2.14
N GLU A 45 3.84 -68.37 -1.25
CA GLU A 45 2.93 -67.70 -0.31
C GLU A 45 2.62 -66.27 -0.78
N TRP A 46 2.40 -66.08 -2.08
CA TRP A 46 2.10 -64.75 -2.64
C TRP A 46 0.76 -64.23 -2.10
N HIS A 47 0.71 -62.97 -1.69
CA HIS A 47 -0.53 -62.30 -1.29
C HIS A 47 -0.39 -60.78 -1.39
N TRP A 48 -1.52 -60.09 -1.31
CA TRP A 48 -1.55 -58.64 -1.09
C TRP A 48 -1.55 -58.39 0.42
N ASP A 49 -0.69 -57.50 0.89
CA ASP A 49 -0.66 -57.06 2.29
C ASP A 49 -1.38 -55.71 2.43
N VAL A 50 -2.58 -55.68 1.86
CA VAL A 50 -3.59 -54.62 1.97
C VAL A 50 -4.95 -55.30 2.13
N ASP A 51 -5.85 -54.64 2.85
CA ASP A 51 -7.22 -55.09 3.09
C ASP A 51 -8.23 -54.22 2.30
N VAL A 52 -9.45 -54.73 2.13
CA VAL A 52 -10.56 -53.94 1.59
C VAL A 52 -10.89 -52.83 2.60
N GLU A 53 -11.16 -51.62 2.09
CA GLU A 53 -11.31 -50.36 2.83
C GLU A 53 -9.98 -49.68 3.25
N ASP A 54 -8.82 -50.26 2.92
CA ASP A 54 -7.55 -49.55 3.10
C ASP A 54 -7.49 -48.32 2.19
N LEU A 55 -6.99 -47.22 2.75
CA LEU A 55 -6.78 -45.96 2.05
C LEU A 55 -5.28 -45.75 1.80
N LEU A 56 -4.92 -45.53 0.54
CA LEU A 56 -3.56 -45.25 0.10
C LEU A 56 -3.50 -43.84 -0.50
N TYR A 57 -2.61 -43.00 0.01
CA TYR A 57 -2.46 -41.61 -0.44
C TYR A 57 -1.09 -41.42 -1.09
N PHE A 58 -1.06 -40.78 -2.25
CA PHE A 58 0.18 -40.51 -2.95
C PHE A 58 0.23 -39.06 -3.43
N GLU A 59 1.29 -38.35 -3.06
CA GLU A 59 1.63 -37.07 -3.69
C GLU A 59 2.34 -37.35 -5.02
N GLY A 60 1.77 -36.86 -6.11
CA GLY A 60 2.33 -36.98 -7.44
C GLY A 60 2.82 -35.63 -7.97
N GLU A 61 4.01 -35.60 -8.54
CA GLU A 61 4.49 -34.49 -9.37
C GLU A 61 4.73 -35.01 -10.78
N PHE A 62 4.16 -34.35 -11.78
CA PHE A 62 4.24 -34.77 -13.18
C PHE A 62 4.70 -33.61 -14.07
N ILE A 63 5.65 -33.89 -14.96
CA ILE A 63 6.12 -32.99 -16.02
C ILE A 63 6.15 -33.77 -17.33
N VAL A 64 5.35 -33.36 -18.30
CA VAL A 64 5.28 -33.99 -19.62
C VAL A 64 5.82 -33.04 -20.68
N THR A 65 6.84 -33.50 -21.41
CA THR A 65 7.52 -32.74 -22.46
C THR A 65 7.29 -33.38 -23.82
N ASN A 66 6.98 -32.60 -24.85
CA ASN A 66 7.01 -33.08 -26.23
C ASN A 66 8.45 -33.36 -26.66
N GLU A 67 8.79 -34.59 -27.03
CA GLU A 67 10.17 -34.98 -27.35
C GLU A 67 10.73 -34.21 -28.56
N SER A 68 9.88 -33.87 -29.54
CA SER A 68 10.32 -33.26 -30.80
C SER A 68 10.56 -31.75 -30.68
N SER A 69 9.71 -31.04 -29.93
CA SER A 69 9.86 -29.59 -29.72
C SER A 69 10.66 -29.25 -28.46
N GLY A 70 10.68 -30.13 -27.46
CA GLY A 70 11.22 -29.84 -26.13
C GLY A 70 10.29 -29.03 -25.23
N ASN A 71 9.08 -28.69 -25.70
CA ASN A 71 8.12 -27.89 -24.93
C ASN A 71 7.43 -28.74 -23.86
N ILE A 72 7.28 -28.21 -22.65
CA ILE A 72 6.39 -28.81 -21.65
C ILE A 72 4.94 -28.58 -22.09
N ILE A 73 4.13 -29.62 -21.99
CA ILE A 73 2.72 -29.62 -22.41
C ILE A 73 1.76 -29.90 -21.25
N LEU A 74 2.27 -30.44 -20.13
CA LEU A 74 1.53 -30.68 -18.91
C LEU A 74 2.51 -30.64 -17.73
N MET A 75 2.17 -29.95 -16.66
CA MET A 75 2.99 -29.84 -15.46
C MET A 75 2.11 -29.59 -14.24
N PHE A 76 2.12 -30.51 -13.28
CA PHE A 76 1.21 -30.42 -12.14
C PHE A 76 1.62 -31.23 -10.92
N LYS A 77 1.01 -30.90 -9.77
CA LYS A 77 1.09 -31.63 -8.50
C LYS A 77 -0.31 -31.98 -8.02
N ASP A 78 -0.46 -33.18 -7.49
CA ASP A 78 -1.76 -33.66 -7.03
C ASP A 78 -1.61 -34.68 -5.89
N ILE A 79 -2.70 -34.88 -5.14
CA ILE A 79 -2.81 -35.96 -4.15
C ILE A 79 -3.81 -37.01 -4.64
N TRP A 80 -3.32 -38.23 -4.84
CA TRP A 80 -4.13 -39.35 -5.28
C TRP A 80 -4.53 -40.20 -4.09
N ILE A 81 -5.83 -40.23 -3.80
CA ILE A 81 -6.42 -41.05 -2.75
C ILE A 81 -7.04 -42.28 -3.40
N PHE A 82 -6.61 -43.47 -2.99
CA PHE A 82 -7.17 -44.74 -3.45
C PHE A 82 -7.77 -45.50 -2.28
N ASN A 83 -9.05 -45.85 -2.40
CA ASN A 83 -9.73 -46.76 -1.49
C ASN A 83 -9.78 -48.16 -2.10
N ILE A 84 -9.18 -49.16 -1.45
CA ILE A 84 -9.22 -50.56 -1.90
C ILE A 84 -10.66 -51.08 -1.79
N SER A 85 -11.36 -51.18 -2.91
CA SER A 85 -12.78 -51.47 -2.96
C SER A 85 -13.09 -52.97 -2.97
N SER A 86 -12.19 -53.78 -3.53
CA SER A 86 -12.30 -55.25 -3.53
C SER A 86 -10.99 -55.93 -3.89
N ILE A 87 -10.86 -57.19 -3.43
CA ILE A 87 -9.80 -58.11 -3.83
C ILE A 87 -10.49 -59.39 -4.31
N GLU A 88 -10.35 -59.72 -5.59
CA GLU A 88 -11.08 -60.82 -6.23
C GLU A 88 -10.23 -61.67 -7.16
N ASN A 89 -10.72 -62.87 -7.49
CA ASN A 89 -10.09 -63.75 -8.46
C ASN A 89 -10.81 -63.62 -9.80
N VAL A 90 -10.06 -63.26 -10.83
CA VAL A 90 -10.58 -63.06 -12.18
C VAL A 90 -9.90 -64.01 -13.16
N THR A 91 -10.65 -64.47 -14.16
CA THR A 91 -10.11 -65.28 -15.26
C THR A 91 -10.01 -64.41 -16.50
N ILE A 92 -8.78 -64.16 -16.97
CA ILE A 92 -8.49 -63.27 -18.11
C ILE A 92 -7.77 -64.06 -19.21
N ASP A 93 -8.09 -63.77 -20.47
CA ASP A 93 -7.34 -64.28 -21.63
C ASP A 93 -6.09 -63.41 -21.88
N TRP A 94 -4.99 -63.76 -21.23
CA TRP A 94 -3.69 -63.11 -21.35
C TRP A 94 -2.59 -64.17 -21.39
N LEU A 95 -1.93 -64.34 -22.55
CA LEU A 95 -1.04 -65.48 -22.81
C LEU A 95 -1.77 -66.84 -22.57
N GLY A 96 -3.06 -66.88 -22.94
CA GLY A 96 -4.02 -67.94 -22.66
C GLY A 96 -4.99 -67.57 -21.52
N VAL A 97 -6.00 -68.41 -21.30
CA VAL A 97 -6.96 -68.26 -20.20
C VAL A 97 -6.27 -68.63 -18.88
N ASN A 98 -6.01 -67.64 -18.01
CA ASN A 98 -5.37 -67.84 -16.72
C ASN A 98 -6.15 -67.12 -15.61
N ASP A 99 -5.98 -67.58 -14.37
CA ASP A 99 -6.57 -66.97 -13.17
C ASP A 99 -5.59 -65.99 -12.52
N PHE A 100 -6.10 -64.82 -12.14
CA PHE A 100 -5.36 -63.72 -11.53
C PHE A 100 -6.04 -63.25 -10.25
N SER A 101 -5.24 -62.77 -9.30
CA SER A 101 -5.69 -61.93 -8.19
C SER A 101 -5.78 -60.48 -8.67
N GLN A 102 -6.95 -59.87 -8.56
CA GLN A 102 -7.19 -58.48 -8.90
C GLN A 102 -7.50 -57.70 -7.63
N VAL A 103 -6.75 -56.62 -7.42
CA VAL A 103 -7.07 -55.56 -6.46
C VAL A 103 -7.76 -54.46 -7.25
N ASN A 104 -8.98 -54.13 -6.86
CA ASN A 104 -9.69 -52.96 -7.36
C ASN A 104 -9.59 -51.83 -6.35
N ALA A 105 -9.46 -50.61 -6.84
CA ALA A 105 -9.51 -49.42 -6.02
C ALA A 105 -10.43 -48.38 -6.66
N THR A 106 -11.05 -47.58 -5.80
CA THR A 106 -11.80 -46.39 -6.19
C THR A 106 -10.90 -45.19 -5.96
N GLN A 107 -10.68 -44.35 -6.98
CA GLN A 107 -10.01 -43.08 -6.75
C GLN A 107 -10.99 -42.16 -6.03
N CYS A 108 -10.50 -41.46 -5.03
CA CYS A 108 -11.31 -40.60 -4.18
C CYS A 108 -10.70 -39.19 -4.11
N TYR A 109 -11.49 -38.26 -3.59
CA TYR A 109 -11.04 -36.94 -3.16
C TYR A 109 -11.58 -36.68 -1.76
N TYR A 110 -10.92 -35.79 -1.02
CA TYR A 110 -11.40 -35.36 0.29
C TYR A 110 -12.37 -34.20 0.11
N ASN A 111 -13.62 -34.36 0.57
CA ASN A 111 -14.61 -33.29 0.57
C ASN A 111 -14.69 -32.68 1.97
N VAL A 112 -14.04 -31.54 2.14
CA VAL A 112 -14.02 -30.82 3.43
C VAL A 112 -15.39 -30.33 3.90
N THR A 113 -16.36 -30.17 3.00
CA THR A 113 -17.72 -29.74 3.39
C THR A 113 -18.48 -30.87 4.10
N SER A 114 -18.30 -32.11 3.64
CA SER A 114 -18.91 -33.30 4.25
C SER A 114 -18.03 -33.94 5.33
N ASP A 115 -16.74 -33.57 5.40
CA ASP A 115 -15.72 -34.24 6.22
C ASP A 115 -15.64 -35.75 5.89
N GLU A 116 -15.77 -36.06 4.59
CA GLU A 116 -15.81 -37.43 4.07
C GLU A 116 -14.89 -37.58 2.84
N ILE A 117 -14.39 -38.80 2.65
CA ILE A 117 -13.69 -39.20 1.41
C ILE A 117 -14.76 -39.68 0.43
N GLU A 118 -14.87 -38.98 -0.69
CA GLU A 118 -15.88 -39.25 -1.72
C GLU A 118 -15.26 -39.88 -2.96
N ALA A 119 -15.99 -40.77 -3.61
CA ALA A 119 -15.53 -41.43 -4.83
C ALA A 119 -15.47 -40.41 -5.99
N TYR A 120 -14.30 -40.30 -6.61
CA TYR A 120 -14.09 -39.53 -7.83
C TYR A 120 -14.62 -40.28 -9.05
N ASN A 121 -14.32 -41.58 -9.14
CA ASN A 121 -14.71 -42.46 -10.23
C ASN A 121 -15.31 -43.78 -9.73
N GLU A 122 -15.77 -44.62 -10.65
CA GLU A 122 -16.13 -46.00 -10.32
C GLU A 122 -14.88 -46.82 -9.98
N SER A 123 -15.06 -47.87 -9.18
CA SER A 123 -13.99 -48.80 -8.82
C SER A 123 -13.38 -49.45 -10.06
N ASP A 124 -12.06 -49.31 -10.22
CA ASP A 124 -11.29 -49.84 -11.35
C ASP A 124 -10.18 -50.79 -10.90
N GLU A 125 -9.64 -51.55 -11.85
CA GLU A 125 -8.49 -52.45 -11.67
C GLU A 125 -7.24 -51.65 -11.27
N PHE A 126 -6.81 -51.77 -10.00
CA PHE A 126 -5.67 -51.06 -9.42
C PHE A 126 -4.37 -51.87 -9.52
N ALA A 127 -4.43 -53.16 -9.21
CA ALA A 127 -3.31 -54.08 -9.37
C ALA A 127 -3.81 -55.48 -9.75
N LEU A 128 -2.99 -56.23 -10.49
CA LEU A 128 -3.33 -57.58 -10.94
C LEU A 128 -2.10 -58.48 -10.82
N PHE A 129 -2.27 -59.71 -10.34
CA PHE A 129 -1.17 -60.65 -10.19
C PHE A 129 -1.59 -62.09 -10.52
N GLY A 130 -0.84 -62.74 -11.43
CA GLY A 130 -1.15 -64.09 -11.90
C GLY A 130 -0.58 -65.17 -10.99
N TYR A 131 -1.41 -66.15 -10.65
CA TYR A 131 -1.01 -67.27 -9.79
C TYR A 131 -0.21 -68.35 -10.53
N ASN A 132 0.65 -69.04 -9.79
CA ASN A 132 1.60 -70.05 -10.22
C ASN A 132 0.90 -71.27 -10.89
N ASN A 133 0.86 -71.31 -12.22
CA ASN A 133 0.81 -72.56 -12.97
C ASN A 133 2.25 -72.87 -13.40
N SER A 134 2.67 -74.13 -13.35
CA SER A 134 4.02 -74.67 -13.55
C SER A 134 4.82 -74.31 -14.83
N ASP A 135 4.37 -73.33 -15.61
CA ASP A 135 5.09 -72.76 -16.76
C ASP A 135 5.74 -71.42 -16.39
N THR A 136 6.75 -71.03 -17.17
CA THR A 136 7.42 -69.72 -17.09
C THR A 136 6.42 -68.60 -16.83
N ILE A 137 6.42 -68.12 -15.59
CA ILE A 137 5.88 -66.86 -15.06
C ILE A 137 5.01 -66.07 -16.05
N LYS A 138 3.68 -66.11 -15.84
CA LYS A 138 2.68 -65.29 -16.54
C LYS A 138 2.13 -64.23 -15.59
N HIS A 139 2.88 -63.16 -15.36
CA HIS A 139 2.42 -62.04 -14.55
C HIS A 139 1.84 -60.92 -15.43
N ARG A 140 0.93 -60.12 -14.88
CA ARG A 140 0.43 -58.88 -15.50
C ARG A 140 0.16 -57.87 -14.39
N LEU A 141 1.14 -57.04 -14.07
CA LEU A 141 0.89 -55.83 -13.27
C LEU A 141 0.41 -54.72 -14.21
N LYS A 142 -0.60 -53.98 -13.79
CA LYS A 142 -1.13 -52.80 -14.51
C LYS A 142 -1.04 -51.60 -13.57
N GLY A 143 -0.81 -50.42 -14.13
CA GLY A 143 -0.69 -49.18 -13.37
C GLY A 143 -0.55 -48.01 -14.34
N SER A 144 -1.16 -46.89 -14.00
CA SER A 144 -1.26 -45.69 -14.85
C SER A 144 -0.10 -44.70 -14.65
N SER A 145 0.63 -44.80 -13.54
CA SER A 145 1.65 -43.84 -13.10
C SER A 145 3.07 -44.11 -13.63
N GLY A 146 3.25 -45.08 -14.53
CA GLY A 146 4.58 -45.49 -15.00
C GLY A 146 5.40 -46.29 -13.99
N ILE A 147 4.88 -46.50 -12.77
CA ILE A 147 5.44 -47.34 -11.72
C ILE A 147 4.31 -48.05 -10.95
N PRO A 148 4.44 -49.33 -10.59
CA PRO A 148 3.43 -50.00 -9.77
C PRO A 148 3.30 -49.32 -8.38
N LEU A 149 2.08 -48.90 -8.01
CA LEU A 149 1.81 -48.34 -6.67
C LEU A 149 1.65 -49.43 -5.60
N LEU A 150 1.29 -50.64 -6.03
CA LEU A 150 1.10 -51.82 -5.18
C LEU A 150 1.65 -53.06 -5.89
N VAL A 151 2.41 -53.86 -5.16
CA VAL A 151 2.98 -55.14 -5.61
C VAL A 151 2.75 -56.23 -4.56
N PRO A 152 2.56 -57.50 -4.97
CA PRO A 152 2.30 -58.57 -4.01
C PRO A 152 3.58 -58.96 -3.26
N ILE A 153 3.44 -59.46 -2.04
CA ILE A 153 4.55 -59.96 -1.23
C ILE A 153 4.55 -61.50 -1.18
N ASN A 154 5.69 -62.12 -0.94
CA ASN A 154 5.84 -63.58 -0.92
C ASN A 154 6.23 -64.08 0.48
N GLY A 155 5.26 -64.68 1.17
CA GLY A 155 5.40 -65.23 2.51
C GLY A 155 5.60 -64.17 3.59
N THR A 156 6.15 -64.56 4.74
CA THR A 156 6.22 -63.68 5.93
C THR A 156 7.47 -62.78 6.00
N ASN A 157 8.29 -62.73 4.95
CA ASN A 157 9.61 -62.06 4.98
C ASN A 157 9.61 -60.64 4.36
N GLY A 158 8.43 -60.01 4.23
CA GLY A 158 8.30 -58.67 3.65
C GLY A 158 8.56 -58.62 2.13
N PHE A 159 8.82 -57.41 1.62
CA PHE A 159 9.01 -57.15 0.19
C PHE A 159 10.30 -57.78 -0.35
N GLN A 160 10.18 -58.66 -1.36
CA GLN A 160 11.31 -59.35 -2.00
C GLN A 160 11.74 -58.65 -3.29
N ALA A 161 12.49 -57.55 -3.17
CA ALA A 161 12.89 -56.69 -4.28
C ALA A 161 13.64 -57.45 -5.41
N ASP A 162 14.45 -58.46 -5.08
CA ASP A 162 15.21 -59.25 -6.04
C ASP A 162 14.36 -60.15 -6.94
N ILE A 163 13.27 -60.70 -6.40
CA ILE A 163 12.28 -61.45 -7.18
C ILE A 163 11.35 -60.48 -7.91
N MET A 164 10.89 -59.43 -7.22
CA MET A 164 9.91 -58.50 -7.77
C MET A 164 10.43 -57.73 -8.98
N ALA A 165 11.71 -57.34 -9.01
CA ALA A 165 12.28 -56.62 -10.14
C ALA A 165 12.11 -57.41 -11.46
N SER A 166 12.37 -58.72 -11.45
CA SER A 166 12.20 -59.57 -12.63
C SER A 166 10.73 -59.67 -13.04
N ILE A 167 9.83 -59.85 -12.06
CA ILE A 167 8.38 -59.95 -12.27
C ILE A 167 7.83 -58.67 -12.90
N VAL A 168 8.16 -57.51 -12.33
CA VAL A 168 7.72 -56.20 -12.82
C VAL A 168 8.27 -55.93 -14.22
N ASN A 169 9.54 -56.26 -14.50
CA ASN A 169 10.09 -56.09 -15.86
C ASN A 169 9.28 -56.87 -16.90
N GLU A 170 9.02 -58.14 -16.61
CA GLU A 170 8.35 -59.06 -17.54
C GLU A 170 6.87 -58.75 -17.74
N SER A 171 6.19 -58.29 -16.70
CA SER A 171 4.73 -58.18 -16.69
C SER A 171 4.18 -56.78 -16.80
N PHE A 172 4.91 -55.80 -16.29
CA PHE A 172 4.55 -54.40 -16.37
C PHE A 172 5.24 -53.78 -17.58
N TYR A 173 6.56 -53.62 -17.54
CA TYR A 173 7.28 -52.80 -18.53
C TYR A 173 7.34 -53.41 -19.93
N ASN A 174 7.53 -54.73 -20.07
CA ASN A 174 7.46 -55.37 -21.38
C ASN A 174 6.07 -55.21 -22.03
N SER A 175 5.00 -55.22 -21.23
CA SER A 175 3.65 -54.99 -21.73
C SER A 175 3.44 -53.53 -22.12
N HIS A 176 3.83 -52.58 -21.27
CA HIS A 176 3.73 -51.14 -21.56
C HIS A 176 4.57 -50.74 -22.78
N GLY A 177 5.73 -51.36 -22.97
CA GLY A 177 6.56 -51.18 -24.16
C GLY A 177 5.84 -51.56 -25.47
N GLN A 178 4.94 -52.56 -25.44
CA GLN A 178 4.10 -52.91 -26.59
C GLN A 178 2.93 -51.94 -26.79
N SER A 179 2.50 -51.26 -25.73
CA SER A 179 1.46 -50.23 -25.72
C SER A 179 1.96 -48.83 -26.06
N GLY A 180 3.22 -48.70 -26.49
CA GLY A 180 3.79 -47.42 -26.90
C GLY A 180 4.61 -46.70 -25.82
N PHE A 181 5.10 -47.40 -24.80
CA PHE A 181 6.14 -46.85 -23.92
C PHE A 181 7.55 -47.30 -24.35
N ASN A 182 8.60 -46.71 -23.78
CA ASN A 182 9.95 -47.25 -23.94
C ASN A 182 10.08 -48.66 -23.33
N ILE A 183 11.01 -49.44 -23.86
CA ILE A 183 11.40 -50.73 -23.31
C ILE A 183 12.64 -50.54 -22.44
N PHE A 184 12.65 -51.14 -21.26
CA PHE A 184 13.84 -51.23 -20.41
C PHE A 184 14.69 -52.44 -20.80
N ASP A 185 16.00 -52.23 -20.95
CA ASP A 185 16.97 -53.26 -21.34
C ASP A 185 17.81 -53.76 -20.16
N SER A 186 17.64 -53.12 -19.00
CA SER A 186 18.30 -53.48 -17.75
C SER A 186 17.37 -53.25 -16.56
N PHE A 187 17.49 -54.10 -15.54
CA PHE A 187 16.85 -53.92 -14.25
C PHE A 187 17.79 -54.37 -13.13
N SER A 188 17.60 -53.81 -11.94
CA SER A 188 18.36 -54.13 -10.74
C SER A 188 17.47 -54.00 -9.50
N SER A 189 17.94 -54.56 -8.40
CA SER A 189 17.28 -54.50 -7.10
C SER A 189 18.29 -54.22 -5.99
N ASP A 190 17.83 -53.56 -4.94
CA ASP A 190 18.56 -53.40 -3.68
C ASP A 190 17.65 -53.83 -2.53
N ILE A 191 17.91 -55.04 -2.03
CA ILE A 191 17.15 -55.66 -0.93
C ILE A 191 17.29 -54.83 0.36
N GLY A 192 18.42 -54.13 0.57
CA GLY A 192 18.63 -53.36 1.80
C GLY A 192 17.75 -52.12 1.91
N ASN A 193 17.26 -51.62 0.76
CA ASN A 193 16.43 -50.42 0.66
C ASN A 193 15.06 -50.71 0.01
N ASN A 194 14.66 -51.99 -0.11
CA ASN A 194 13.44 -52.40 -0.81
C ASN A 194 13.24 -51.74 -2.18
N ARG A 195 14.33 -51.55 -2.93
CA ARG A 195 14.34 -50.81 -4.19
C ARG A 195 14.34 -51.74 -5.39
N ILE A 196 13.52 -51.44 -6.38
CA ILE A 196 13.61 -51.98 -7.74
C ILE A 196 13.87 -50.84 -8.72
N SER A 197 14.68 -51.11 -9.74
CA SER A 197 15.15 -50.08 -10.67
C SER A 197 15.22 -50.64 -12.07
N PHE A 198 14.75 -49.86 -13.04
CA PHE A 198 14.67 -50.21 -14.46
C PHE A 198 15.32 -49.09 -15.25
N ALA A 199 16.15 -49.45 -16.23
CA ALA A 199 16.83 -48.47 -17.05
C ALA A 199 16.88 -48.92 -18.51
N ASN A 200 16.81 -47.93 -19.39
CA ASN A 200 17.11 -48.04 -20.80
C ASN A 200 18.50 -47.46 -21.01
N SER A 201 19.47 -48.33 -21.26
CA SER A 201 20.88 -47.96 -21.31
C SER A 201 21.26 -47.10 -22.53
N SER A 202 20.44 -47.07 -23.58
CA SER A 202 20.70 -46.31 -24.81
C SER A 202 20.20 -44.87 -24.77
N ASP A 203 19.02 -44.66 -24.18
CA ASP A 203 18.27 -43.41 -24.29
C ASP A 203 18.12 -42.69 -22.94
N GLY A 204 18.47 -43.36 -21.84
CA GLY A 204 18.52 -42.76 -20.50
C GLY A 204 17.18 -42.72 -19.75
N TYR A 205 16.14 -43.39 -20.27
CA TYR A 205 14.87 -43.58 -19.56
C TYR A 205 15.05 -44.49 -18.34
N PHE A 206 14.34 -44.20 -17.26
CA PHE A 206 14.41 -45.02 -16.04
C PHE A 206 13.07 -45.07 -15.30
N SER A 207 12.96 -46.04 -14.41
CA SER A 207 11.93 -46.10 -13.37
C SER A 207 12.52 -46.72 -12.12
N ASP A 208 12.43 -46.00 -11.02
CA ASP A 208 12.94 -46.39 -9.71
C ASP A 208 11.80 -46.39 -8.70
N GLY A 209 11.63 -47.50 -7.98
CA GLY A 209 10.62 -47.63 -6.93
C GLY A 209 11.20 -48.20 -5.65
N TYR A 210 10.86 -47.58 -4.55
CA TYR A 210 11.14 -47.99 -3.18
C TYR A 210 9.82 -48.42 -2.56
N TYR A 211 9.79 -49.56 -1.88
CA TYR A 211 8.56 -50.14 -1.37
C TYR A 211 8.65 -50.40 0.13
N TYR A 212 7.54 -50.24 0.83
CA TYR A 212 7.39 -50.72 2.19
C TYR A 212 7.37 -52.26 2.22
N ASP A 213 7.55 -52.84 3.40
CA ASP A 213 7.59 -54.29 3.58
C ASP A 213 6.27 -54.98 3.20
N ASN A 214 5.14 -54.24 3.19
CA ASN A 214 3.82 -54.69 2.75
C ASN A 214 3.62 -54.60 1.22
N GLY A 215 4.60 -54.10 0.47
CA GLY A 215 4.53 -53.97 -0.98
C GLY A 215 3.76 -52.75 -1.50
N THR A 216 3.39 -51.78 -0.66
CA THR A 216 2.98 -50.46 -1.16
C THR A 216 4.21 -49.63 -1.54
N LEU A 217 4.08 -48.80 -2.57
CA LEU A 217 5.14 -47.88 -2.98
C LEU A 217 5.39 -46.85 -1.87
N ASP A 218 6.63 -46.72 -1.41
CA ASP A 218 7.07 -45.64 -0.52
C ASP A 218 7.39 -44.39 -1.35
N TYR A 219 8.32 -44.53 -2.30
CA TYR A 219 8.74 -43.47 -3.20
C TYR A 219 9.03 -44.02 -4.59
N GLY A 220 8.61 -43.30 -5.63
CA GLY A 220 8.83 -43.62 -7.03
C GLY A 220 9.37 -42.42 -7.81
N SER A 221 10.29 -42.66 -8.73
CA SER A 221 10.77 -41.67 -9.69
C SER A 221 10.89 -42.30 -11.07
N VAL A 222 10.27 -41.69 -12.07
CA VAL A 222 10.20 -42.22 -13.43
C VAL A 222 10.55 -41.16 -14.45
N TYR A 223 11.29 -41.58 -15.47
CA TYR A 223 11.52 -40.81 -16.69
C TYR A 223 11.28 -41.73 -17.89
N LEU A 224 10.10 -41.60 -18.50
CA LEU A 224 9.59 -42.51 -19.51
C LEU A 224 9.35 -41.79 -20.84
N LYS A 225 9.40 -42.54 -21.93
CA LYS A 225 8.88 -42.10 -23.23
C LYS A 225 7.58 -42.79 -23.52
N ALA A 226 6.55 -42.03 -23.90
CA ALA A 226 5.25 -42.52 -24.30
C ALA A 226 4.87 -42.01 -25.71
N TYR A 227 4.38 -42.87 -26.58
CA TYR A 227 3.87 -42.53 -27.91
C TYR A 227 2.38 -42.20 -27.81
N MET A 228 2.04 -40.96 -27.43
CA MET A 228 0.66 -40.51 -27.20
C MET A 228 0.35 -39.27 -28.07
N GLY A 229 -0.84 -39.21 -28.69
CA GLY A 229 -1.25 -38.06 -29.51
C GLY A 229 -0.40 -37.85 -30.79
N ASP A 230 -0.01 -36.59 -31.05
CA ASP A 230 0.67 -36.15 -32.28
C ASP A 230 2.18 -36.45 -32.33
N GLY A 231 2.75 -37.08 -31.30
CA GLY A 231 4.17 -37.44 -31.27
C GLY A 231 4.62 -38.06 -29.96
N PRO A 232 5.89 -38.49 -29.86
CA PRO A 232 6.44 -39.00 -28.61
C PRO A 232 6.50 -37.90 -27.53
N MET A 233 6.06 -38.27 -26.33
CA MET A 233 6.09 -37.47 -25.11
C MET A 233 7.08 -38.09 -24.12
N LEU A 234 7.71 -37.25 -23.31
CA LEU A 234 8.62 -37.61 -22.24
C LEU A 234 7.91 -37.29 -20.92
N ILE A 235 7.71 -38.30 -20.08
CA ILE A 235 7.03 -38.17 -18.79
C ILE A 235 8.09 -38.26 -17.71
N ASN A 236 8.32 -37.17 -16.99
CA ASN A 236 9.09 -37.15 -15.76
C ASN A 236 8.12 -37.05 -14.60
N ALA A 237 8.12 -38.04 -13.70
CA ALA A 237 7.22 -38.02 -12.57
C ALA A 237 7.84 -38.56 -11.29
N THR A 238 7.37 -38.06 -10.16
CA THR A 238 7.66 -38.60 -8.84
C THR A 238 6.37 -38.90 -8.10
N MET A 239 6.33 -40.00 -7.38
CA MET A 239 5.19 -40.41 -6.55
C MET A 239 5.72 -40.70 -5.15
N ASN A 240 5.13 -40.11 -4.12
CA ASN A 240 5.52 -40.33 -2.74
C ASN A 240 4.28 -40.74 -1.93
N GLN A 241 4.33 -41.89 -1.25
CA GLN A 241 3.24 -42.27 -0.36
C GLN A 241 3.28 -41.38 0.88
N VAL A 242 2.13 -40.77 1.19
CA VAL A 242 1.92 -39.98 2.39
C VAL A 242 0.90 -40.66 3.29
N PHE A 243 0.87 -40.27 4.55
CA PHE A 243 -0.03 -40.85 5.56
C PHE A 243 -1.15 -39.90 5.98
N ASP A 244 -1.16 -38.71 5.40
CA ASP A 244 -2.21 -37.72 5.55
C ASP A 244 -2.62 -37.24 4.16
N TYR A 245 -3.93 -37.10 3.95
CA TYR A 245 -4.49 -36.56 2.71
C TYR A 245 -4.83 -35.07 2.83
N ASN A 246 -4.72 -34.48 4.03
CA ASN A 246 -5.00 -33.08 4.22
C ASN A 246 -3.85 -32.22 3.69
N ILE A 247 -4.04 -31.70 2.49
CA ILE A 247 -3.09 -30.82 1.80
C ILE A 247 -3.21 -29.35 2.24
N THR A 248 -3.87 -29.06 3.36
CA THR A 248 -3.99 -27.70 3.90
C THR A 248 -3.39 -27.52 5.28
N ASP A 249 -2.93 -28.59 5.93
CA ASP A 249 -2.37 -28.55 7.29
C ASP A 249 -1.07 -27.75 7.41
N ASP A 250 -0.31 -27.64 6.32
CA ASP A 250 0.96 -26.89 6.26
C ASP A 250 0.78 -25.45 5.72
N VAL A 251 -0.46 -25.02 5.48
CA VAL A 251 -0.76 -23.64 5.10
C VAL A 251 -0.81 -22.78 6.36
N ASP A 252 0.09 -21.79 6.43
CA ASP A 252 0.13 -20.82 7.53
C ASP A 252 0.01 -19.40 6.98
N TRP A 253 -0.86 -18.60 7.59
CA TRP A 253 -1.09 -17.20 7.21
C TRP A 253 -0.53 -16.27 8.28
N SER A 254 0.04 -15.13 7.88
CA SER A 254 0.50 -14.13 8.84
C SER A 254 -0.63 -13.32 9.49
N VAL A 255 -1.87 -13.58 9.10
CA VAL A 255 -3.06 -12.84 9.48
C VAL A 255 -4.04 -13.72 10.27
N ASN A 256 -4.85 -13.09 11.11
CA ASN A 256 -5.89 -13.72 11.90
C ASN A 256 -7.25 -13.09 11.62
N VAL A 257 -8.32 -13.79 11.98
CA VAL A 257 -9.68 -13.23 11.97
C VAL A 257 -9.74 -11.98 12.85
N GLY A 258 -10.20 -10.87 12.26
CA GLY A 258 -10.25 -9.54 12.86
C GLY A 258 -9.06 -8.63 12.54
N ASP A 259 -8.03 -9.13 11.85
CA ASP A 259 -6.95 -8.28 11.34
C ASP A 259 -7.43 -7.44 10.14
N LEU A 260 -6.76 -6.30 9.94
CA LEU A 260 -7.10 -5.31 8.92
C LEU A 260 -5.95 -5.12 7.94
N LEU A 261 -6.25 -5.18 6.65
CA LEU A 261 -5.34 -4.79 5.58
C LEU A 261 -5.93 -3.56 4.87
N THR A 262 -5.11 -2.58 4.54
CA THR A 262 -5.55 -1.36 3.85
C THR A 262 -4.69 -1.14 2.62
N TYR A 263 -5.34 -0.88 1.49
CA TYR A 263 -4.71 -0.69 0.18
C TYR A 263 -5.22 0.60 -0.45
N ASP A 264 -4.34 1.33 -1.12
CA ASP A 264 -4.75 2.26 -2.16
C ASP A 264 -4.97 1.49 -3.46
N TYR A 265 -6.04 1.82 -4.17
CA TYR A 265 -6.52 1.11 -5.34
C TYR A 265 -6.91 2.09 -6.45
N VAL A 266 -6.68 1.70 -7.70
CA VAL A 266 -7.26 2.38 -8.87
C VAL A 266 -7.54 1.37 -9.99
N GLU A 267 -8.59 1.65 -10.75
CA GLU A 267 -8.96 0.96 -11.98
C GLU A 267 -9.00 1.96 -13.12
N ASN A 268 -8.51 1.57 -14.31
CA ASN A 268 -8.52 2.38 -15.54
C ASN A 268 -7.59 3.61 -15.57
N ALA A 269 -6.57 3.68 -14.71
CA ALA A 269 -5.68 4.84 -14.58
C ALA A 269 -5.17 5.43 -15.90
N GLU A 270 -5.62 6.66 -16.21
CA GLU A 270 -4.96 7.59 -17.13
C GLU A 270 -3.72 8.25 -16.48
N VAL A 271 -3.33 9.45 -16.93
CA VAL A 271 -2.15 10.19 -16.42
C VAL A 271 -2.36 10.61 -14.96
N VAL A 272 -3.56 11.06 -14.62
CA VAL A 272 -4.00 11.46 -13.28
C VAL A 272 -5.44 10.99 -13.11
N GLU A 273 -5.71 10.21 -12.06
CA GLU A 273 -7.06 9.71 -11.75
C GLU A 273 -7.34 9.69 -10.24
N ASP A 274 -8.63 9.69 -9.89
CA ASP A 274 -9.05 9.46 -8.51
C ASP A 274 -8.80 8.00 -8.13
N GLY A 275 -8.09 7.79 -7.03
CA GLY A 275 -7.93 6.49 -6.41
C GLY A 275 -8.96 6.26 -5.30
N ILE A 276 -9.04 5.03 -4.82
CA ILE A 276 -9.91 4.62 -3.73
C ILE A 276 -9.03 3.96 -2.67
N GLU A 277 -9.26 4.28 -1.40
CA GLU A 277 -8.67 3.52 -0.31
C GLU A 277 -9.63 2.39 0.09
N LEU A 278 -9.15 1.15 0.02
CA LEU A 278 -9.86 -0.07 0.36
C LEU A 278 -9.34 -0.62 1.69
N ARG A 279 -10.26 -1.10 2.53
CA ARG A 279 -9.93 -1.84 3.75
C ARG A 279 -10.58 -3.21 3.71
N PHE A 280 -9.76 -4.22 3.94
CA PHE A 280 -10.18 -5.62 4.08
C PHE A 280 -10.12 -5.99 5.56
N ASN A 281 -11.25 -6.40 6.11
CA ASN A 281 -11.36 -6.93 7.47
C ASN A 281 -11.55 -8.43 7.41
N ILE A 282 -10.60 -9.20 7.94
CA ILE A 282 -10.61 -10.65 7.81
C ILE A 282 -11.74 -11.23 8.67
N THR A 283 -12.68 -11.93 8.04
CA THR A 283 -13.89 -12.47 8.66
C THR A 283 -13.77 -13.94 9.00
N SER A 284 -13.13 -14.73 8.14
CA SER A 284 -12.91 -16.16 8.35
C SER A 284 -11.71 -16.69 7.60
N ILE A 285 -11.13 -17.76 8.13
CA ILE A 285 -10.18 -18.63 7.44
C ILE A 285 -10.81 -20.01 7.46
N SER A 286 -11.07 -20.59 6.29
CA SER A 286 -11.80 -21.86 6.17
C SER A 286 -11.27 -22.69 5.00
N GLU A 287 -11.48 -23.99 5.07
CA GLU A 287 -11.14 -24.91 3.99
C GLU A 287 -12.35 -25.07 3.05
N GLU A 288 -12.11 -25.02 1.75
CA GLU A 288 -13.11 -25.29 0.72
C GLU A 288 -12.58 -26.22 -0.35
N LEU A 289 -13.49 -26.97 -0.98
CA LEU A 289 -13.21 -27.78 -2.14
C LEU A 289 -13.32 -26.93 -3.41
N LYS A 290 -12.25 -26.85 -4.20
CA LYS A 290 -12.22 -26.11 -5.47
C LYS A 290 -11.89 -27.04 -6.62
N GLU A 291 -12.42 -26.71 -7.79
CA GLU A 291 -12.06 -27.35 -9.06
C GLU A 291 -10.74 -26.77 -9.57
N LYS A 292 -9.85 -27.62 -10.06
CA LYS A 292 -8.59 -27.23 -10.69
C LYS A 292 -8.52 -27.79 -12.11
N THR A 293 -8.76 -26.93 -13.09
CA THR A 293 -8.56 -27.27 -14.50
C THR A 293 -7.08 -27.53 -14.83
N ASN A 294 -6.85 -28.33 -15.87
CA ASN A 294 -5.51 -28.70 -16.37
C ASN A 294 -4.60 -29.45 -15.37
N ASN A 295 -5.17 -29.94 -14.25
CA ASN A 295 -4.46 -30.69 -13.22
C ASN A 295 -4.60 -32.22 -13.40
N GLY A 296 -4.38 -32.72 -14.62
CA GLY A 296 -4.56 -34.13 -14.92
C GLY A 296 -4.22 -34.51 -16.37
N PHE A 297 -4.21 -35.81 -16.66
CA PHE A 297 -3.83 -36.35 -17.97
C PHE A 297 -4.96 -36.34 -19.02
N SER A 298 -6.22 -36.21 -18.60
CA SER A 298 -7.37 -36.13 -19.51
C SER A 298 -7.35 -34.83 -20.31
N GLY A 299 -6.91 -33.73 -19.69
CA GLY A 299 -6.83 -32.40 -20.34
C GLY A 299 -8.19 -31.85 -20.78
N ASP A 300 -9.29 -32.50 -20.42
CA ASP A 300 -10.65 -32.11 -20.74
C ASP A 300 -11.21 -31.22 -19.63
N GLU A 301 -11.75 -30.05 -19.99
CA GLU A 301 -12.47 -29.16 -19.07
C GLU A 301 -13.70 -29.82 -18.42
N ASP A 302 -14.18 -30.93 -19.00
CA ASP A 302 -15.33 -31.71 -18.52
C ASP A 302 -14.98 -32.74 -17.41
N ASP A 303 -13.70 -32.86 -17.00
CA ASP A 303 -13.21 -33.78 -15.97
C ASP A 303 -12.30 -33.05 -14.95
N PRO A 304 -12.86 -32.13 -14.13
CA PRO A 304 -12.09 -31.31 -13.21
C PRO A 304 -11.57 -32.12 -12.02
N VAL A 305 -10.31 -31.87 -11.63
CA VAL A 305 -9.75 -32.43 -10.39
C VAL A 305 -10.14 -31.55 -9.21
N TYR A 306 -10.72 -32.15 -8.18
CA TYR A 306 -11.13 -31.46 -6.96
C TYR A 306 -10.02 -31.48 -5.93
N MET A 307 -9.66 -30.30 -5.41
CA MET A 307 -8.64 -30.14 -4.38
C MET A 307 -9.14 -29.25 -3.25
N THR A 308 -8.71 -29.54 -2.03
CA THR A 308 -9.01 -28.69 -0.88
C THR A 308 -8.01 -27.53 -0.82
N TYR A 309 -8.52 -26.32 -0.57
CA TYR A 309 -7.75 -25.09 -0.36
C TYR A 309 -8.16 -24.47 0.96
N GLN A 310 -7.20 -23.92 1.70
CA GLN A 310 -7.49 -23.03 2.81
C GLN A 310 -7.60 -21.60 2.27
N ILE A 311 -8.71 -20.94 2.59
CA ILE A 311 -9.13 -19.66 2.00
C ILE A 311 -9.28 -18.62 3.10
N VAL A 312 -8.77 -17.42 2.85
CA VAL A 312 -8.93 -16.24 3.69
C VAL A 312 -10.01 -15.35 3.11
N TYR A 313 -11.08 -15.18 3.87
CA TYR A 313 -12.20 -14.29 3.53
C TYR A 313 -12.11 -12.98 4.30
N ALA A 314 -12.51 -11.90 3.63
CA ALA A 314 -12.60 -10.58 4.23
C ALA A 314 -13.84 -9.80 3.78
N ASP A 315 -14.36 -8.97 4.67
CA ASP A 315 -15.28 -7.90 4.29
C ASP A 315 -14.47 -6.73 3.72
N MET A 316 -14.88 -6.22 2.56
CA MET A 316 -14.28 -5.08 1.89
C MET A 316 -15.07 -3.80 2.19
N TYR A 317 -14.34 -2.74 2.52
CA TYR A 317 -14.86 -1.41 2.77
C TYR A 317 -14.11 -0.38 1.92
N SER A 318 -14.80 0.64 1.42
CA SER A 318 -14.20 1.77 0.71
C SER A 318 -14.19 3.02 1.59
N TRP A 319 -13.17 3.85 1.46
CA TRP A 319 -13.10 5.13 2.13
C TRP A 319 -13.85 6.21 1.35
N ASN A 320 -14.87 6.82 1.95
CA ASN A 320 -15.67 7.88 1.31
C ASN A 320 -15.11 9.29 1.50
N GLY A 321 -13.92 9.43 2.10
CA GLY A 321 -13.33 10.70 2.50
C GLY A 321 -13.35 10.98 4.00
N SER A 322 -14.28 10.35 4.74
CA SER A 322 -14.53 10.61 6.17
C SER A 322 -14.70 9.37 7.02
N GLU A 323 -15.28 8.31 6.46
CA GLU A 323 -15.44 7.00 7.09
C GLU A 323 -15.36 5.88 6.04
N TYR A 324 -15.25 4.64 6.52
CA TYR A 324 -15.29 3.46 5.66
C TYR A 324 -16.72 2.98 5.49
N GLU A 325 -17.17 2.88 4.24
CA GLU A 325 -18.45 2.32 3.86
C GLU A 325 -18.28 0.85 3.45
N PHE A 326 -19.22 -0.01 3.85
CA PHE A 326 -19.19 -1.42 3.50
C PHE A 326 -19.53 -1.61 2.02
N GLU A 327 -18.70 -2.35 1.29
CA GLU A 327 -18.87 -2.64 -0.13
C GLU A 327 -19.36 -4.06 -0.36
N MET A 328 -18.64 -5.04 0.19
CA MET A 328 -18.84 -6.46 -0.11
C MET A 328 -18.43 -7.32 1.09
N SER A 329 -19.14 -8.41 1.33
CA SER A 329 -18.77 -9.41 2.33
C SER A 329 -18.11 -10.63 1.69
N ASP A 330 -17.31 -11.33 2.47
CA ASP A 330 -16.72 -12.63 2.12
C ASP A 330 -15.98 -12.62 0.78
N VAL A 331 -15.17 -11.59 0.57
CA VAL A 331 -14.22 -11.51 -0.55
C VAL A 331 -13.06 -12.46 -0.26
N GLU A 332 -12.78 -13.36 -1.20
CA GLU A 332 -11.61 -14.22 -1.18
C GLU A 332 -10.36 -13.38 -1.48
N ILE A 333 -9.47 -13.22 -0.48
CA ILE A 333 -8.25 -12.40 -0.60
C ILE A 333 -6.95 -13.21 -0.59
N GLY A 334 -7.06 -14.52 -0.43
CA GLY A 334 -5.98 -15.48 -0.57
C GLY A 334 -6.50 -16.91 -0.43
N ALA A 335 -5.95 -17.84 -1.20
CA ALA A 335 -6.31 -19.24 -1.16
C ALA A 335 -5.10 -20.10 -1.52
N ALA A 336 -4.80 -21.13 -0.72
CA ALA A 336 -3.62 -21.95 -0.92
C ALA A 336 -3.79 -23.38 -0.38
N ASN A 337 -2.91 -24.27 -0.83
CA ASN A 337 -2.68 -25.60 -0.29
C ASN A 337 -1.17 -25.91 -0.31
N THR A 338 -0.76 -27.08 0.18
CA THR A 338 0.65 -27.50 0.27
C THR A 338 1.36 -27.55 -1.09
N PHE A 339 0.63 -27.71 -2.19
CA PHE A 339 1.21 -27.78 -3.53
C PHE A 339 1.23 -26.43 -4.26
N TYR A 340 0.19 -25.62 -4.04
CA TYR A 340 -0.05 -24.37 -4.73
C TYR A 340 -0.23 -23.24 -3.71
N PRO A 341 0.71 -22.27 -3.66
CA PRO A 341 0.61 -21.15 -2.73
C PRO A 341 -0.43 -20.10 -3.16
N LEU A 342 -1.19 -20.42 -4.22
CA LEU A 342 -2.24 -19.61 -4.81
C LEU A 342 -3.26 -20.54 -5.49
N TYR A 343 -4.56 -20.31 -5.28
CA TYR A 343 -5.59 -20.85 -6.15
C TYR A 343 -5.73 -20.00 -7.42
N PHE A 344 -5.94 -20.67 -8.55
CA PHE A 344 -6.24 -20.06 -9.83
C PHE A 344 -6.94 -21.11 -10.70
N ASP A 345 -7.95 -20.72 -11.45
CA ASP A 345 -8.60 -21.65 -12.39
C ASP A 345 -8.47 -21.18 -13.83
N ASN A 346 -9.03 -20.02 -14.16
CA ASN A 346 -9.03 -19.45 -15.52
C ASN A 346 -8.50 -18.01 -15.49
N MET A 347 -7.71 -17.59 -16.48
CA MET A 347 -7.00 -16.29 -16.57
C MET A 347 -5.68 -16.17 -15.78
N GLY A 348 -5.26 -17.22 -15.07
CA GLY A 348 -3.92 -17.33 -14.48
C GLY A 348 -3.66 -16.31 -13.37
N PRO A 349 -2.53 -15.58 -13.36
CA PRO A 349 -2.12 -14.71 -12.25
C PRO A 349 -2.89 -13.38 -12.18
N LEU A 350 -3.99 -13.26 -12.93
CA LEU A 350 -4.85 -12.06 -12.99
C LEU A 350 -5.93 -12.02 -11.91
N GLU A 351 -6.14 -13.14 -11.20
CA GLU A 351 -7.07 -13.18 -10.07
C GLU A 351 -6.49 -12.42 -8.88
N LEU A 352 -7.32 -11.55 -8.28
CA LEU A 352 -6.94 -10.73 -7.13
C LEU A 352 -6.52 -11.63 -5.96
N ASN A 353 -5.24 -11.58 -5.61
CA ASN A 353 -4.70 -12.25 -4.45
C ASN A 353 -3.82 -11.28 -3.68
N LEU A 354 -4.20 -10.99 -2.44
CA LEU A 354 -3.53 -10.04 -1.57
C LEU A 354 -2.67 -10.73 -0.50
N LEU A 355 -2.81 -12.06 -0.38
CA LEU A 355 -2.12 -12.88 0.60
C LEU A 355 -1.55 -14.15 -0.03
N TYR A 356 -0.35 -14.49 0.41
CA TYR A 356 0.31 -15.77 0.22
C TYR A 356 0.62 -16.40 1.59
N PRO A 357 0.69 -17.74 1.69
CA PRO A 357 1.12 -18.40 2.92
C PRO A 357 2.55 -18.02 3.30
N THR A 358 2.84 -17.96 4.60
CA THR A 358 4.20 -17.73 5.13
C THR A 358 5.13 -18.92 4.87
N THR A 359 4.56 -20.11 4.63
CA THR A 359 5.27 -21.35 4.30
C THR A 359 5.69 -21.45 2.83
N MET A 360 5.21 -20.53 1.98
CA MET A 360 5.52 -20.49 0.56
C MET A 360 7.02 -20.36 0.28
N THR A 361 7.52 -21.17 -0.66
CA THR A 361 8.88 -21.04 -1.21
C THR A 361 8.88 -20.42 -2.61
N VAL A 362 10.04 -19.91 -3.05
CA VAL A 362 10.19 -19.37 -4.41
C VAL A 362 10.09 -20.50 -5.44
N GLU A 363 10.51 -21.70 -5.06
CA GLU A 363 10.41 -22.92 -5.84
C GLU A 363 8.96 -23.31 -6.09
N ASP A 364 8.06 -23.16 -5.11
CA ASP A 364 6.62 -23.43 -5.27
C ASP A 364 5.98 -22.46 -6.27
N ILE A 365 6.30 -21.16 -6.18
CA ILE A 365 5.82 -20.18 -7.16
C ILE A 365 6.40 -20.48 -8.54
N LYS A 366 7.68 -20.85 -8.66
CA LYS A 366 8.28 -21.19 -9.96
C LYS A 366 7.70 -22.47 -10.56
N PHE A 367 7.30 -23.41 -9.73
CA PHE A 367 6.60 -24.61 -10.19
C PHE A 367 5.24 -24.21 -10.80
N MET A 368 4.48 -23.38 -10.08
CA MET A 368 3.19 -22.87 -10.53
C MET A 368 3.30 -21.98 -11.78
N TRP A 369 4.17 -20.96 -11.73
CA TRP A 369 4.39 -19.96 -12.77
C TRP A 369 5.82 -20.03 -13.34
N ASN A 370 5.95 -20.48 -14.56
CA ASN A 370 7.19 -20.36 -15.34
C ASN A 370 6.84 -20.22 -16.82
N ASN A 371 7.83 -19.92 -17.66
CA ASN A 371 7.59 -19.72 -19.10
C ASN A 371 6.94 -20.94 -19.78
N ASP A 372 7.13 -22.14 -19.23
CA ASP A 372 6.56 -23.38 -19.76
C ASP A 372 5.14 -23.63 -19.26
N THR A 373 4.76 -23.14 -18.08
CA THR A 373 3.42 -23.32 -17.50
C THR A 373 2.43 -22.24 -17.91
N LEU A 374 2.87 -21.01 -18.21
CA LEU A 374 1.98 -19.93 -18.67
C LEU A 374 1.07 -20.34 -19.84
N PRO A 375 1.55 -21.04 -20.90
CA PRO A 375 0.70 -21.50 -21.99
C PRO A 375 -0.26 -22.63 -21.59
N ILE A 376 0.13 -23.49 -20.64
CA ILE A 376 -0.69 -24.61 -20.15
C ILE A 376 -1.94 -24.05 -19.45
N TRP A 377 -1.77 -22.97 -18.68
CA TRP A 377 -2.86 -22.33 -17.94
C TRP A 377 -3.64 -21.29 -18.76
N ASN A 378 -3.43 -21.22 -20.09
CA ASN A 378 -4.01 -20.20 -20.96
C ASN A 378 -3.78 -18.76 -20.46
N ALA A 379 -2.68 -18.50 -19.76
CA ALA A 379 -2.36 -17.17 -19.27
C ALA A 379 -2.00 -16.25 -20.45
N PRO A 380 -2.37 -14.95 -20.42
CA PRO A 380 -2.10 -14.02 -21.52
C PRO A 380 -0.63 -13.54 -21.58
N PHE A 381 0.29 -14.25 -20.93
CA PHE A 381 1.71 -13.90 -20.78
C PHE A 381 2.59 -14.98 -21.40
N ASP A 382 3.75 -14.59 -21.94
CA ASP A 382 4.74 -15.51 -22.53
C ASP A 382 6.08 -15.50 -21.77
N VAL A 383 6.27 -14.55 -20.84
CA VAL A 383 7.49 -14.40 -20.04
C VAL A 383 7.16 -14.09 -18.60
N ILE A 384 7.89 -14.74 -17.69
CA ILE A 384 7.93 -14.40 -16.27
C ILE A 384 9.37 -14.21 -15.79
N ASN A 385 9.58 -13.19 -14.95
CA ASN A 385 10.85 -12.93 -14.28
C ASN A 385 10.66 -12.85 -12.77
N TYR A 386 11.70 -13.27 -12.05
CA TYR A 386 11.73 -13.28 -10.59
C TYR A 386 12.90 -12.46 -10.07
N ILE A 387 12.63 -11.56 -9.13
CA ILE A 387 13.65 -10.81 -8.38
C ILE A 387 13.41 -11.08 -6.89
N SER A 388 14.44 -11.52 -6.16
CA SER A 388 14.31 -11.86 -4.74
C SER A 388 15.35 -11.10 -3.92
N ASN A 389 14.96 -9.95 -3.38
CA ASN A 389 15.80 -9.08 -2.54
C ASN A 389 15.00 -8.62 -1.30
N GLY A 390 14.90 -9.46 -0.27
CA GLY A 390 14.02 -9.22 0.89
C GLY A 390 12.55 -9.52 0.56
N ASN A 391 12.01 -8.83 -0.45
CA ASN A 391 10.73 -9.13 -1.07
C ASN A 391 10.89 -10.13 -2.22
N LEU A 392 9.78 -10.75 -2.62
CA LEU A 392 9.66 -11.51 -3.86
C LEU A 392 8.89 -10.68 -4.88
N GLU A 393 9.56 -10.32 -5.96
CA GLU A 393 8.97 -9.62 -7.09
C GLU A 393 8.77 -10.60 -8.24
N THR A 394 7.55 -10.60 -8.79
CA THR A 394 7.17 -11.44 -9.93
C THR A 394 6.65 -10.56 -11.05
N ILE A 395 7.26 -10.66 -12.23
CA ILE A 395 6.95 -9.81 -13.39
C ILE A 395 6.52 -10.69 -14.56
N PHE A 396 5.24 -10.61 -14.93
CA PHE A 396 4.65 -11.26 -16.08
C PHE A 396 4.58 -10.29 -17.27
N LYS A 397 4.92 -10.77 -18.47
CA LYS A 397 4.91 -9.97 -19.69
C LYS A 397 4.38 -10.79 -20.86
N ASN A 398 3.71 -10.12 -21.78
CA ASN A 398 3.52 -10.57 -23.15
C ASN A 398 4.49 -9.79 -24.06
N ASN A 399 5.44 -10.46 -24.73
CA ASN A 399 6.40 -9.78 -25.59
C ASN A 399 5.78 -9.19 -26.87
N THR A 400 4.58 -9.65 -27.25
CA THR A 400 3.90 -9.26 -28.50
C THR A 400 2.66 -8.41 -28.28
N GLY A 401 2.15 -8.36 -27.06
CA GLY A 401 0.95 -7.63 -26.66
C GLY A 401 1.20 -6.63 -25.52
N PRO A 402 0.17 -5.88 -25.12
CA PRO A 402 0.27 -4.91 -24.03
C PRO A 402 0.21 -5.54 -22.63
N GLU A 403 -0.06 -6.83 -22.51
CA GLU A 403 -0.32 -7.49 -21.23
C GLU A 403 0.95 -7.55 -20.36
N PHE A 404 0.79 -7.05 -19.13
CA PHE A 404 1.82 -6.93 -18.12
C PHE A 404 1.20 -7.11 -16.75
N ALA A 405 1.84 -7.89 -15.88
CA ALA A 405 1.50 -7.92 -14.47
C ALA A 405 2.77 -7.87 -13.61
N HIS A 406 2.69 -7.20 -12.47
CA HIS A 406 3.79 -7.08 -11.52
C HIS A 406 3.26 -7.21 -10.10
N SER A 407 3.81 -8.15 -9.35
CA SER A 407 3.48 -8.38 -7.94
C SER A 407 4.73 -8.26 -7.09
N ILE A 408 4.62 -7.57 -5.96
CA ILE A 408 5.66 -7.49 -4.93
C ILE A 408 5.06 -8.05 -3.64
N VAL A 409 5.67 -9.12 -3.11
CA VAL A 409 5.24 -9.80 -1.89
C VAL A 409 6.32 -9.71 -0.82
N ASP A 410 5.95 -9.31 0.39
CA ASP A 410 6.84 -9.43 1.54
C ASP A 410 6.97 -10.92 1.90
N ARG A 411 8.17 -11.48 1.75
CA ARG A 411 8.41 -12.91 1.98
C ARG A 411 8.26 -13.33 3.44
N ALA A 412 8.41 -12.42 4.39
CA ALA A 412 8.31 -12.75 5.80
C ALA A 412 6.85 -12.86 6.25
N THR A 413 5.95 -12.10 5.64
CA THR A 413 4.54 -12.01 6.01
C THR A 413 3.61 -12.64 4.98
N GLY A 414 4.04 -12.82 3.73
CA GLY A 414 3.17 -13.24 2.63
C GLY A 414 2.19 -12.16 2.17
N ILE A 415 2.26 -10.94 2.74
CA ILE A 415 1.36 -9.84 2.37
C ILE A 415 1.86 -9.20 1.07
N VAL A 416 0.97 -9.10 0.08
CA VAL A 416 1.24 -8.40 -1.17
C VAL A 416 1.37 -6.91 -0.88
N GLN A 417 2.55 -6.35 -1.15
CA GLN A 417 2.87 -4.94 -0.97
C GLN A 417 2.34 -4.11 -2.13
N SER A 418 2.43 -4.64 -3.35
CA SER A 418 1.79 -4.03 -4.51
C SER A 418 1.48 -5.07 -5.58
N PHE A 419 0.43 -4.80 -6.35
CA PHE A 419 -0.02 -5.63 -7.46
C PHE A 419 -0.56 -4.76 -8.59
N LEU A 420 0.08 -4.83 -9.75
CA LEU A 420 -0.24 -4.09 -10.95
C LEU A 420 -0.63 -5.06 -12.06
N ILE A 421 -1.79 -4.86 -12.66
CA ILE A 421 -2.21 -5.47 -13.93
C ILE A 421 -2.36 -4.35 -14.96
N LYS A 422 -1.83 -4.59 -16.16
CA LYS A 422 -1.99 -3.70 -17.30
C LYS A 422 -2.23 -4.53 -18.56
N GLY A 423 -3.30 -4.23 -19.28
CA GLY A 423 -3.65 -4.80 -20.58
C GLY A 423 -3.99 -3.69 -21.58
N GLU A 424 -4.62 -4.06 -22.71
CA GLU A 424 -5.02 -3.08 -23.75
C GLU A 424 -6.09 -2.10 -23.25
N ASN A 425 -7.02 -2.58 -22.42
CA ASN A 425 -8.13 -1.81 -21.85
C ASN A 425 -8.33 -2.11 -20.36
N ASP A 426 -7.30 -2.64 -19.70
CA ASP A 426 -7.37 -3.05 -18.31
C ASP A 426 -6.19 -2.44 -17.56
N PHE A 427 -6.47 -1.76 -16.46
CA PHE A 427 -5.45 -1.25 -15.56
C PHE A 427 -5.99 -1.39 -14.17
N GLN A 428 -5.28 -2.14 -13.34
CA GLN A 428 -5.61 -2.29 -11.92
C GLN A 428 -4.32 -2.17 -11.13
N TYR A 429 -4.30 -1.29 -10.13
CA TYR A 429 -3.14 -1.17 -9.25
C TYR A 429 -3.58 -1.14 -7.79
N TYR A 430 -3.01 -2.03 -7.01
CA TYR A 430 -3.13 -2.09 -5.55
C TYR A 430 -1.77 -1.79 -4.94
N GLU A 431 -1.73 -0.91 -3.94
CA GLU A 431 -0.54 -0.64 -3.13
C GLU A 431 -0.91 -0.62 -1.66
N ILE A 432 -0.18 -1.37 -0.83
CA ILE A 432 -0.46 -1.40 0.61
C ILE A 432 -0.30 0.00 1.19
N LYS A 433 -1.28 0.44 2.00
CA LYS A 433 -1.36 1.83 2.47
C LYS A 433 -0.12 2.26 3.25
N SER A 434 0.54 1.35 3.94
CA SER A 434 1.79 1.66 4.66
C SER A 434 2.92 2.15 3.76
N SER A 435 2.85 1.91 2.46
CA SER A 435 3.83 2.36 1.46
C SER A 435 3.53 3.74 0.87
N SER A 436 2.32 4.28 1.07
CA SER A 436 1.87 5.56 0.51
C SER A 436 1.38 6.55 1.58
N VAL A 437 1.23 6.11 2.83
CA VAL A 437 0.57 6.86 3.90
C VAL A 437 1.30 8.16 4.26
N VAL A 438 0.56 9.26 4.22
CA VAL A 438 0.92 10.53 4.84
C VAL A 438 -0.11 10.92 5.88
N SER A 439 0.32 11.64 6.91
CA SER A 439 -0.55 12.09 8.00
C SER A 439 -0.78 13.59 7.92
N TRP A 440 -2.05 14.02 7.95
CA TRP A 440 -2.43 15.43 7.90
C TRP A 440 -2.73 15.98 9.31
N SER A 441 -2.46 17.26 9.53
CA SER A 441 -2.73 17.95 10.82
C SER A 441 -4.18 18.44 10.98
N VAL A 442 -5.08 17.92 10.16
CA VAL A 442 -6.49 18.34 10.07
C VAL A 442 -7.41 17.13 10.04
N SER A 443 -8.67 17.33 10.42
CA SER A 443 -9.73 16.32 10.38
C SER A 443 -11.00 16.89 9.75
N PRO A 444 -11.92 16.04 9.26
CA PRO A 444 -13.24 16.48 8.78
C PRO A 444 -13.91 17.44 9.78
N GLY A 445 -14.46 18.54 9.25
CA GLY A 445 -15.10 19.60 10.03
C GLY A 445 -14.15 20.66 10.61
N ASN A 446 -12.83 20.48 10.55
CA ASN A 446 -11.89 21.56 10.88
C ASN A 446 -12.08 22.73 9.91
N VAL A 447 -11.88 23.95 10.41
CA VAL A 447 -11.98 25.18 9.61
C VAL A 447 -10.63 25.88 9.59
N ILE A 448 -10.16 26.22 8.40
CA ILE A 448 -8.96 27.02 8.17
C ILE A 448 -9.38 28.33 7.55
N TYR A 449 -9.00 29.43 8.19
CA TYR A 449 -9.10 30.76 7.60
C TYR A 449 -7.75 31.12 7.02
N PHE A 450 -7.73 31.72 5.84
CA PHE A 450 -6.51 32.17 5.20
C PHE A 450 -6.78 33.38 4.32
N LYS A 451 -5.72 34.11 3.99
CA LYS A 451 -5.77 35.24 3.07
C LYS A 451 -4.91 34.96 1.86
N ARG A 452 -5.46 35.23 0.68
CA ARG A 452 -4.74 35.23 -0.59
C ARG A 452 -4.70 36.67 -1.12
N ASN A 453 -3.51 37.21 -1.27
CA ASN A 453 -3.28 38.46 -1.99
C ASN A 453 -2.53 38.13 -3.28
N SER A 454 -3.16 38.32 -4.43
CA SER A 454 -2.57 38.08 -5.75
C SER A 454 -2.55 39.37 -6.57
N PHE A 455 -1.43 39.67 -7.21
CA PHE A 455 -1.26 40.85 -8.06
C PHE A 455 -0.61 40.45 -9.39
N ASN A 456 -1.39 40.55 -10.47
CA ASN A 456 -0.86 40.61 -11.83
C ASN A 456 -0.83 42.09 -12.28
N ILE A 457 -0.13 42.39 -13.38
CA ILE A 457 0.06 43.71 -14.00
C ILE A 457 -1.25 44.51 -14.13
N ASP A 458 -2.40 43.83 -14.27
CA ASP A 458 -3.70 44.46 -14.53
C ASP A 458 -4.76 44.27 -13.42
N ILE A 459 -4.58 43.32 -12.48
CA ILE A 459 -5.61 42.97 -11.48
C ILE A 459 -4.95 42.65 -10.14
N ALA A 460 -5.54 43.18 -9.07
CA ALA A 460 -5.18 42.84 -7.71
C ALA A 460 -6.38 42.28 -6.96
N GLU A 461 -6.21 41.09 -6.42
CA GLU A 461 -7.25 40.37 -5.69
C GLU A 461 -6.75 40.12 -4.28
N THR A 462 -7.48 40.67 -3.31
CA THR A 462 -7.25 40.44 -1.87
C THR A 462 -8.46 39.72 -1.31
N GLU A 463 -8.29 38.46 -0.95
CA GLU A 463 -9.39 37.56 -0.65
C GLU A 463 -9.20 36.95 0.73
N ASP A 464 -10.19 37.19 1.60
CA ASP A 464 -10.34 36.44 2.84
C ASP A 464 -11.13 35.17 2.54
N LEU A 465 -10.51 34.02 2.81
CA LEU A 465 -11.00 32.70 2.47
C LEU A 465 -11.19 31.86 3.73
N ARG A 466 -12.22 31.01 3.71
CA ARG A 466 -12.54 30.02 4.73
C ARG A 466 -12.68 28.67 4.06
N ALA A 467 -11.82 27.73 4.42
CA ALA A 467 -11.94 26.34 3.99
C ALA A 467 -12.43 25.47 5.15
N THR A 468 -13.51 24.73 4.92
CA THR A 468 -13.99 23.71 5.86
C THR A 468 -13.59 22.34 5.33
N ILE A 469 -12.75 21.63 6.08
CA ILE A 469 -12.23 20.31 5.68
C ILE A 469 -13.39 19.33 5.58
N LEU A 470 -13.53 18.71 4.40
CA LEU A 470 -14.51 17.66 4.16
C LEU A 470 -13.93 16.30 4.48
N GLY A 471 -12.67 16.08 4.14
CA GLY A 471 -12.00 14.80 4.32
C GLY A 471 -10.68 14.70 3.59
N THR A 472 -10.17 13.47 3.51
CA THR A 472 -8.97 13.12 2.73
C THR A 472 -9.32 12.08 1.70
N SER A 473 -8.73 12.14 0.52
CA SER A 473 -8.96 11.13 -0.52
C SER A 473 -7.62 10.80 -1.22
N VAL A 474 -7.68 9.93 -2.22
CA VAL A 474 -6.52 9.38 -2.91
C VAL A 474 -6.56 9.79 -4.38
N LEU A 475 -5.41 10.17 -4.92
CA LEU A 475 -5.19 10.45 -6.33
C LEU A 475 -4.02 9.61 -6.81
N VAL A 476 -4.12 8.98 -7.98
CA VAL A 476 -3.01 8.26 -8.61
C VAL A 476 -2.44 9.09 -9.74
N THR A 477 -1.13 8.97 -9.97
CA THR A 477 -0.51 9.53 -11.17
C THR A 477 0.57 8.63 -11.75
N ASN A 478 0.76 8.73 -13.07
CA ASN A 478 1.94 8.25 -13.75
C ASN A 478 3.00 9.37 -13.80
N MET A 479 3.97 9.31 -12.90
CA MET A 479 5.05 10.29 -12.77
C MET A 479 5.92 10.38 -14.02
N SER A 480 6.15 9.28 -14.73
CA SER A 480 6.91 9.29 -15.99
C SER A 480 6.19 10.09 -17.08
N ALA A 481 4.86 9.97 -17.17
CA ALA A 481 4.05 10.78 -18.08
C ALA A 481 4.03 12.25 -17.65
N LEU A 482 3.84 12.51 -16.35
CA LEU A 482 3.88 13.85 -15.77
C LEU A 482 5.22 14.56 -16.06
N VAL A 483 6.34 13.86 -15.86
CA VAL A 483 7.68 14.35 -16.18
C VAL A 483 7.81 14.71 -17.66
N GLN A 484 7.24 13.92 -18.57
CA GLN A 484 7.26 14.25 -20.01
C GLN A 484 6.44 15.50 -20.32
N GLU A 485 5.29 15.67 -19.67
CA GLU A 485 4.43 16.85 -19.81
C GLU A 485 5.14 18.12 -19.33
N PHE A 486 5.68 18.13 -18.10
CA PHE A 486 6.48 19.24 -17.58
C PHE A 486 7.68 19.57 -18.47
N ASN A 487 8.42 18.56 -18.94
CA ASN A 487 9.55 18.76 -19.86
C ASN A 487 9.10 19.32 -21.22
N SER A 488 7.93 18.95 -21.72
CA SER A 488 7.38 19.50 -22.96
C SER A 488 7.03 21.00 -22.84
N MET A 489 6.71 21.46 -21.63
CA MET A 489 6.49 22.86 -21.28
C MET A 489 7.80 23.64 -21.00
N GLY A 490 8.95 22.96 -21.01
CA GLY A 490 10.26 23.56 -20.77
C GLY A 490 10.69 23.58 -19.29
N THR A 491 9.96 22.89 -18.41
CA THR A 491 10.32 22.68 -17.01
C THR A 491 11.23 21.45 -16.91
N SER A 492 12.45 21.59 -16.37
CA SER A 492 13.39 20.48 -16.25
C SER A 492 13.04 19.58 -15.05
N MET A 493 12.06 18.69 -15.23
CA MET A 493 11.66 17.71 -14.22
C MET A 493 12.34 16.36 -14.47
N SER A 494 12.78 15.70 -13.40
CA SER A 494 13.26 14.31 -13.45
C SER A 494 12.79 13.55 -12.23
N LEU A 495 12.27 12.34 -12.43
CA LEU A 495 11.91 11.42 -11.34
C LEU A 495 13.18 10.80 -10.75
N PRO A 496 13.40 10.87 -9.42
CA PRO A 496 14.50 10.16 -8.78
C PRO A 496 14.44 8.64 -9.06
N SER A 497 15.61 8.00 -9.19
CA SER A 497 15.70 6.60 -9.66
C SER A 497 15.14 5.56 -8.70
N ASP A 498 14.93 5.94 -7.45
CA ASP A 498 14.41 5.11 -6.36
C ASP A 498 12.91 5.28 -6.15
N GLN A 499 12.23 6.12 -6.93
CA GLN A 499 10.79 6.30 -6.87
C GLN A 499 10.06 5.47 -7.95
N PRO A 500 8.89 4.89 -7.63
CA PRO A 500 8.08 4.19 -8.62
C PRO A 500 7.45 5.18 -9.61
N ASP A 501 7.20 4.69 -10.83
CA ASP A 501 6.55 5.48 -11.89
C ASP A 501 5.08 5.78 -11.59
N ILE A 502 4.36 4.83 -10.98
CA ILE A 502 2.97 5.01 -10.56
C ILE A 502 2.99 5.31 -9.07
N GLN A 503 2.37 6.41 -8.67
CA GLN A 503 2.37 6.86 -7.27
C GLN A 503 0.97 7.25 -6.83
N PHE A 504 0.57 6.76 -5.65
CA PHE A 504 -0.60 7.27 -4.95
C PHE A 504 -0.24 8.52 -4.13
N PHE A 505 -1.14 9.48 -4.14
CA PHE A 505 -1.11 10.73 -3.39
C PHE A 505 -2.34 10.81 -2.51
N SER A 506 -2.15 11.19 -1.25
CA SER A 506 -3.26 11.65 -0.42
C SER A 506 -3.50 13.12 -0.68
N TYR A 507 -4.77 13.53 -0.78
CA TYR A 507 -5.14 14.95 -0.82
C TYR A 507 -6.19 15.31 0.23
N VAL A 508 -6.20 16.59 0.62
CA VAL A 508 -7.16 17.16 1.57
C VAL A 508 -8.23 17.91 0.79
N MET A 509 -9.48 17.47 0.88
CA MET A 509 -10.62 18.11 0.23
C MET A 509 -11.31 19.09 1.19
N ALA A 510 -11.70 20.26 0.71
CA ALA A 510 -12.39 21.26 1.52
C ALA A 510 -13.45 22.04 0.73
N SER A 511 -14.50 22.47 1.44
CA SER A 511 -15.44 23.46 0.94
C SER A 511 -14.90 24.87 1.18
N ILE A 512 -14.63 25.60 0.10
CA ILE A 512 -14.04 26.94 0.12
C ILE A 512 -15.14 27.99 0.04
N HIS A 513 -15.04 28.99 0.92
CA HIS A 513 -15.88 30.16 0.93
C HIS A 513 -15.04 31.43 0.91
N LYS A 514 -15.49 32.43 0.16
CA LYS A 514 -14.90 33.77 0.09
C LYS A 514 -15.73 34.76 0.89
N TRP A 515 -15.07 35.67 1.60
CA TRP A 515 -15.76 36.75 2.31
C TRP A 515 -16.24 37.82 1.33
N ASP A 516 -17.56 38.05 1.29
CA ASP A 516 -18.14 39.17 0.58
C ASP A 516 -18.38 40.32 1.58
N SER A 517 -17.54 41.36 1.50
CA SER A 517 -17.61 42.54 2.37
C SER A 517 -18.85 43.40 2.13
N SER A 518 -19.49 43.31 0.95
CA SER A 518 -20.70 44.05 0.62
C SER A 518 -21.94 43.40 1.24
N LEU A 519 -21.95 42.06 1.32
CA LEU A 519 -23.01 41.29 1.94
C LEU A 519 -22.77 41.01 3.42
N GLY A 520 -21.51 41.11 3.88
CA GLY A 520 -21.10 40.78 5.24
C GLY A 520 -21.27 39.29 5.55
N THR A 521 -20.97 38.42 4.59
CA THR A 521 -21.12 36.96 4.73
C THR A 521 -20.08 36.19 3.92
N TRP A 522 -19.90 34.93 4.29
CA TRP A 522 -19.19 33.93 3.50
C TRP A 522 -20.06 33.48 2.32
N VAL A 523 -19.50 33.48 1.11
CA VAL A 523 -20.12 33.00 -0.12
C VAL A 523 -19.35 31.77 -0.59
N SER A 524 -20.06 30.69 -0.94
CA SER A 524 -19.43 29.44 -1.39
C SER A 524 -18.77 29.62 -2.76
N GLU A 525 -17.51 29.22 -2.87
CA GLU A 525 -16.77 29.12 -4.14
C GLU A 525 -16.82 27.70 -4.70
N GLY A 526 -17.05 26.68 -3.85
CA GLY A 526 -17.17 25.28 -4.26
C GLY A 526 -16.41 24.34 -3.33
N GLU A 527 -16.12 23.15 -3.83
CA GLU A 527 -15.23 22.18 -3.21
C GLU A 527 -13.93 22.15 -4.01
N ASP A 528 -12.80 22.13 -3.30
CA ASP A 528 -11.48 22.17 -3.91
C ASP A 528 -10.46 21.43 -3.03
N MET A 529 -9.36 21.02 -3.64
CA MET A 529 -8.22 20.44 -2.94
C MET A 529 -7.42 21.55 -2.24
N LEU A 530 -6.94 21.31 -1.02
CA LEU A 530 -6.09 22.28 -0.29
C LEU A 530 -4.62 21.89 -0.24
N ALA A 531 -4.35 20.59 -0.38
CA ALA A 531 -3.04 20.00 -0.32
C ALA A 531 -3.08 18.60 -0.92
N ILE A 532 -1.94 18.19 -1.48
CA ILE A 532 -1.74 16.87 -2.04
C ILE A 532 -0.29 16.46 -1.82
N ALA A 533 -0.07 15.24 -1.31
CA ALA A 533 1.24 14.74 -0.92
C ALA A 533 1.30 13.21 -0.90
N ASN A 534 2.51 12.67 -0.92
CA ASN A 534 2.78 11.27 -0.60
C ASN A 534 4.13 11.16 0.15
N ILE A 535 4.61 9.93 0.36
CA ILE A 535 5.86 9.70 1.08
C ILE A 535 7.11 10.22 0.36
N TYR A 536 7.01 10.47 -0.95
CA TYR A 536 8.12 10.96 -1.78
C TYR A 536 8.06 12.48 -1.97
N TRP A 537 6.85 13.03 -1.99
CA TRP A 537 6.56 14.43 -2.30
C TRP A 537 5.69 15.01 -1.18
N PRO A 538 6.27 15.73 -0.19
CA PRO A 538 5.50 16.40 0.85
C PRO A 538 4.58 17.50 0.30
N ILE A 539 4.86 17.95 -0.93
CA ILE A 539 3.99 18.74 -1.78
C ILE A 539 4.07 18.12 -3.17
N SER A 540 2.95 17.64 -3.71
CA SER A 540 2.93 17.05 -5.06
C SER A 540 3.26 18.08 -6.13
N PRO A 541 4.04 17.75 -7.16
CA PRO A 541 4.19 18.58 -8.37
C PRO A 541 2.85 18.89 -9.05
N ILE A 542 1.86 17.98 -8.92
CA ILE A 542 0.49 18.14 -9.44
C ILE A 542 -0.22 19.34 -8.80
N SER A 543 0.17 19.70 -7.57
CA SER A 543 -0.37 20.87 -6.87
C SER A 543 -0.32 22.12 -7.73
N PHE A 544 0.71 22.30 -8.57
CA PHE A 544 0.89 23.54 -9.33
C PHE A 544 0.02 23.64 -10.58
N GLU A 545 -0.51 22.51 -11.07
CA GLU A 545 -1.46 22.49 -12.18
C GLU A 545 -2.91 22.55 -11.68
N ILE A 546 -3.22 21.83 -10.59
CA ILE A 546 -4.59 21.69 -10.10
C ILE A 546 -4.93 22.75 -9.05
N LEU A 547 -4.02 23.03 -8.12
CA LEU A 547 -4.23 24.09 -7.14
C LEU A 547 -3.78 25.40 -7.79
N GLU A 548 -4.70 26.36 -7.94
CA GLU A 548 -4.38 27.73 -8.34
C GLU A 548 -3.63 28.49 -7.22
N GLY A 549 -2.56 27.89 -6.69
CA GLY A 549 -1.76 28.39 -5.58
C GLY A 549 -0.94 27.30 -4.87
N PRO A 550 0.05 27.70 -4.05
CA PRO A 550 0.86 26.80 -3.23
C PRO A 550 0.02 26.18 -2.10
N PRO A 551 0.41 25.02 -1.57
CA PRO A 551 -0.38 24.30 -0.59
C PRO A 551 -0.40 25.01 0.77
N LEU A 552 -1.56 24.96 1.42
CA LEU A 552 -1.75 25.48 2.79
C LEU A 552 -1.30 24.47 3.85
N LEU A 553 -1.23 23.20 3.48
CA LEU A 553 -0.94 22.08 4.36
C LEU A 553 0.09 21.17 3.69
N MET A 554 0.92 20.57 4.52
CA MET A 554 1.84 19.47 4.21
C MET A 554 1.63 18.37 5.26
N PRO A 555 2.17 17.18 5.04
CA PRO A 555 2.21 16.14 6.05
C PRO A 555 2.83 16.63 7.37
N ILE A 556 2.38 16.06 8.49
CA ILE A 556 2.97 16.28 9.80
C ILE A 556 4.43 15.81 9.77
N ASN A 557 5.32 16.56 10.41
CA ASN A 557 6.77 16.30 10.44
C ASN A 557 7.52 16.53 9.11
N THR A 558 6.90 17.19 8.12
CA THR A 558 7.64 17.61 6.91
C THR A 558 8.80 18.52 7.28
N ASN A 559 9.98 18.25 6.72
CA ASN A 559 11.15 19.09 6.91
C ASN A 559 11.57 19.77 5.60
N SER A 560 12.37 20.83 5.72
CA SER A 560 12.76 21.64 4.56
C SER A 560 13.64 20.89 3.56
N SER A 561 14.34 19.83 3.97
CA SER A 561 15.16 19.01 3.05
C SER A 561 14.34 18.08 2.15
N GLU A 562 13.16 17.65 2.58
CA GLU A 562 12.25 16.83 1.77
C GLU A 562 11.61 17.62 0.63
N LEU A 563 11.69 18.96 0.66
CA LEU A 563 11.13 19.85 -0.36
C LEU A 563 12.13 20.22 -1.46
N ILE A 564 13.37 19.72 -1.40
CA ILE A 564 14.43 20.04 -2.36
C ILE A 564 14.03 19.60 -3.77
N ASP A 565 13.61 18.34 -3.93
CA ASP A 565 13.27 17.78 -5.24
C ASP A 565 12.16 18.57 -5.94
N LEU A 566 11.22 19.15 -5.17
CA LEU A 566 10.17 20.00 -5.71
C LEU A 566 10.67 21.40 -6.06
N PHE A 567 11.32 22.10 -5.13
CA PHE A 567 11.69 23.50 -5.38
C PHE A 567 12.84 23.63 -6.38
N ASP A 568 13.65 22.59 -6.55
CA ASP A 568 14.67 22.53 -7.61
C ASP A 568 14.05 22.53 -9.02
N LEU A 569 12.77 22.16 -9.18
CA LEU A 569 12.04 22.35 -10.45
C LEU A 569 11.95 23.82 -10.85
N PHE A 570 11.95 24.73 -9.86
CA PHE A 570 11.94 26.16 -10.10
C PHE A 570 13.34 26.75 -10.31
N SER A 571 14.41 25.93 -10.30
CA SER A 571 15.78 26.39 -10.57
C SER A 571 15.97 26.97 -11.98
N VAL A 572 15.03 26.69 -12.89
CA VAL A 572 14.99 27.27 -14.25
C VAL A 572 14.63 28.77 -14.21
N VAL A 573 13.91 29.21 -13.17
CA VAL A 573 13.44 30.59 -12.99
C VAL A 573 14.04 31.29 -11.77
N TYR A 574 14.52 30.55 -10.77
CA TYR A 574 15.29 31.06 -9.62
C TYR A 574 16.69 30.47 -9.65
N ASP A 575 17.72 31.32 -9.73
CA ASP A 575 19.12 30.90 -9.81
C ASP A 575 19.79 30.68 -8.44
N ASP A 576 19.09 30.98 -7.33
CA ASP A 576 19.54 30.73 -5.96
C ASP A 576 18.38 30.25 -5.09
N ILE A 577 18.46 29.03 -4.56
CA ILE A 577 17.47 28.47 -3.63
C ILE A 577 18.18 28.10 -2.32
N THR A 578 17.71 28.65 -1.20
CA THR A 578 18.26 28.43 0.14
C THR A 578 17.25 27.73 1.03
N TYR A 579 17.67 26.62 1.65
CA TYR A 579 16.86 25.83 2.58
C TYR A 579 17.34 26.04 4.03
N SER A 580 16.41 26.40 4.92
CA SER A 580 16.61 26.52 6.36
C SER A 580 15.40 25.93 7.09
N SER A 581 15.55 25.51 8.36
CA SER A 581 14.45 24.86 9.10
C SER A 581 13.19 25.73 9.09
N GLY A 582 12.09 25.17 8.55
CA GLY A 582 10.79 25.81 8.37
C GLY A 582 10.77 27.00 7.40
N HIS A 583 11.80 27.18 6.57
CA HIS A 583 11.94 28.36 5.72
C HIS A 583 12.79 28.14 4.47
N ILE A 584 12.18 28.39 3.31
CA ILE A 584 12.78 28.26 1.98
C ILE A 584 12.73 29.61 1.27
N VAL A 585 13.86 30.03 0.70
CA VAL A 585 13.98 31.27 -0.09
C VAL A 585 14.43 30.93 -1.49
N MET A 586 13.63 31.32 -2.48
CA MET A 586 13.96 31.21 -3.91
C MET A 586 14.21 32.60 -4.48
N ARG A 587 15.34 32.82 -5.16
CA ARG A 587 15.74 34.12 -5.72
C ARG A 587 16.07 34.01 -7.20
N ASN A 588 15.56 34.96 -7.97
CA ASN A 588 16.07 35.32 -9.27
C ASN A 588 16.93 36.57 -9.11
N THR A 589 18.24 36.39 -9.02
CA THR A 589 19.21 37.46 -8.76
C THR A 589 19.31 38.46 -9.92
N THR A 590 18.94 38.03 -11.13
CA THR A 590 18.96 38.88 -12.33
C THR A 590 17.78 39.86 -12.37
N LEU A 591 16.58 39.39 -12.03
CA LEU A 591 15.34 40.18 -12.04
C LEU A 591 15.03 40.80 -10.67
N ASN A 592 15.82 40.49 -9.64
CA ASN A 592 15.61 40.89 -8.26
C ASN A 592 14.20 40.50 -7.77
N LYS A 593 13.84 39.23 -8.01
CA LYS A 593 12.57 38.63 -7.62
C LYS A 593 12.87 37.55 -6.58
N GLU A 594 12.11 37.52 -5.50
CA GLU A 594 12.27 36.53 -4.44
C GLU A 594 10.91 35.98 -4.03
N LEU A 595 10.88 34.72 -3.62
CA LEU A 595 9.74 34.03 -3.05
C LEU A 595 10.19 33.37 -1.75
N HIS A 596 9.48 33.68 -0.66
CA HIS A 596 9.74 33.22 0.69
C HIS A 596 8.62 32.27 1.10
N PHE A 597 8.97 31.08 1.58
CA PHE A 597 8.03 30.07 2.04
C PHE A 597 8.37 29.66 3.47
N HIS A 598 7.45 29.92 4.39
CA HIS A 598 7.56 29.62 5.81
C HIS A 598 6.50 28.63 6.23
N PHE A 599 6.90 27.63 7.02
CA PHE A 599 6.01 26.60 7.53
C PHE A 599 6.47 26.04 8.87
N ASP A 600 5.54 25.45 9.62
CA ASP A 600 5.84 24.72 10.84
C ASP A 600 6.21 23.27 10.49
N GLU A 601 7.48 22.90 10.66
CA GLU A 601 7.98 21.54 10.38
C GLU A 601 7.30 20.48 11.26
N ILE A 602 6.73 20.83 12.42
CA ILE A 602 6.03 19.86 13.26
C ILE A 602 4.62 19.59 12.70
N SER A 603 3.83 20.65 12.52
CA SER A 603 2.44 20.48 12.10
C SER A 603 2.24 20.37 10.59
N GLY A 604 3.26 20.65 9.79
CA GLY A 604 3.16 20.76 8.33
C GLY A 604 2.29 21.93 7.86
N LYS A 605 2.06 22.96 8.69
CA LYS A 605 1.16 24.07 8.31
C LYS A 605 1.95 25.20 7.68
N THR A 606 1.49 25.71 6.54
CA THR A 606 2.03 26.93 5.94
C THR A 606 1.79 28.10 6.90
N LEU A 607 2.86 28.76 7.31
CA LEU A 607 2.80 29.94 8.18
C LEU A 607 2.70 31.22 7.34
N MET A 608 3.43 31.27 6.22
CA MET A 608 3.37 32.36 5.27
C MET A 608 4.09 31.98 3.98
N MET A 609 3.52 32.32 2.85
CA MET A 609 4.21 32.33 1.57
C MET A 609 4.07 33.70 0.95
N TYR A 610 5.15 34.34 0.52
CA TYR A 610 5.05 35.65 -0.11
C TYR A 610 6.19 35.94 -1.07
N GLY A 611 5.91 36.75 -2.08
CA GLY A 611 6.91 37.21 -3.03
C GLY A 611 6.45 37.01 -4.46
N TRP A 612 7.40 36.90 -5.37
CA TRP A 612 7.15 36.80 -6.79
C TRP A 612 7.21 35.35 -7.24
N ALA A 613 6.09 34.83 -7.72
CA ALA A 613 5.96 33.50 -8.29
C ALA A 613 5.82 33.60 -9.81
N THR A 614 6.29 32.56 -10.51
CA THR A 614 6.07 32.36 -11.93
C THR A 614 5.98 30.86 -12.19
N GLN A 615 5.33 30.48 -13.29
CA GLN A 615 5.36 29.10 -13.77
C GLN A 615 6.82 28.66 -13.98
N PRO A 616 7.20 27.41 -13.69
CA PRO A 616 8.59 26.93 -13.79
C PRO A 616 9.06 26.71 -15.25
N ALA A 617 8.61 27.56 -16.18
CA ALA A 617 8.93 27.54 -17.60
C ALA A 617 9.58 28.85 -18.07
N PRO A 618 10.48 28.83 -19.07
CA PRO A 618 11.10 30.03 -19.60
C PRO A 618 10.06 31.03 -20.16
N GLY A 619 10.04 32.24 -19.60
CA GLY A 619 9.19 33.34 -20.09
C GLY A 619 7.80 33.43 -19.45
N GLY A 620 7.55 32.71 -18.35
CA GLY A 620 6.32 32.86 -17.56
C GLY A 620 6.14 34.28 -17.00
N GLU A 621 4.89 34.71 -16.85
CA GLU A 621 4.54 36.00 -16.24
C GLU A 621 4.81 35.96 -14.73
N TRP A 622 5.48 37.00 -14.22
CA TRP A 622 5.77 37.14 -12.79
C TRP A 622 4.60 37.77 -12.07
N ASN A 623 3.98 37.01 -11.18
CA ASN A 623 2.89 37.49 -10.33
C ASN A 623 3.40 37.61 -8.90
N TYR A 624 3.03 38.69 -8.22
CA TYR A 624 3.26 38.73 -6.79
C TYR A 624 2.11 38.00 -6.09
N MET A 625 2.45 37.16 -5.12
CA MET A 625 1.47 36.55 -4.26
C MET A 625 1.87 36.64 -2.79
N ALA A 626 0.89 36.67 -1.91
CA ALA A 626 1.03 36.38 -0.50
C ALA A 626 -0.12 35.49 -0.02
N LEU A 627 0.21 34.42 0.69
CA LEU A 627 -0.70 33.44 1.26
C LEU A 627 -0.35 33.23 2.73
N TYR A 628 -1.32 33.37 3.63
CA TYR A 628 -1.09 33.12 5.06
C TYR A 628 -2.38 32.72 5.79
N PRO A 629 -2.30 31.85 6.81
CA PRO A 629 -3.44 31.50 7.64
C PRO A 629 -3.89 32.69 8.49
N LYS A 630 -5.14 32.67 8.94
CA LYS A 630 -5.71 33.59 9.92
C LYS A 630 -6.29 32.81 11.09
N PHE A 631 -6.25 33.42 12.27
CA PHE A 631 -6.79 32.88 13.50
C PHE A 631 -8.22 33.36 13.69
N ASP A 632 -9.11 32.43 14.02
CA ASP A 632 -10.49 32.72 14.39
C ASP A 632 -10.62 32.84 15.90
N GLN A 633 -11.47 33.77 16.33
CA GLN A 633 -11.85 33.99 17.72
C GLN A 633 -13.35 34.27 17.79
N GLU A 634 -14.09 33.34 18.39
CA GLU A 634 -15.52 33.55 18.66
C GLU A 634 -15.71 34.74 19.59
N LEU A 635 -16.70 35.59 19.27
CA LEU A 635 -17.02 36.75 20.09
C LEU A 635 -18.07 36.39 21.13
N SER A 636 -17.93 36.99 22.31
CA SER A 636 -18.90 36.83 23.41
C SER A 636 -19.62 38.15 23.70
N VAL A 637 -20.89 38.09 24.12
CA VAL A 637 -21.61 39.29 24.56
C VAL A 637 -20.90 39.89 25.78
N GLY A 638 -20.60 41.19 25.72
CA GLY A 638 -19.80 41.88 26.72
C GLY A 638 -18.40 42.25 26.22
N VAL A 639 -17.46 42.42 27.14
CA VAL A 639 -16.09 42.84 26.83
C VAL A 639 -15.29 41.64 26.32
N ASN A 640 -14.71 41.76 25.12
CA ASN A 640 -13.76 40.81 24.55
C ASN A 640 -12.38 41.43 24.59
N THR A 641 -11.39 40.67 25.03
CA THR A 641 -9.99 41.11 25.12
C THR A 641 -9.09 40.06 24.50
N PHE A 642 -8.28 40.46 23.52
CA PHE A 642 -7.31 39.61 22.84
C PHE A 642 -5.91 40.14 23.04
N SER A 643 -4.92 39.25 23.13
CA SER A 643 -3.51 39.62 23.21
C SER A 643 -2.74 38.85 22.16
N PHE A 644 -1.94 39.58 21.39
CA PHE A 644 -1.13 39.08 20.29
C PHE A 644 0.34 39.36 20.61
N SER A 645 1.18 38.35 20.36
CA SER A 645 2.63 38.46 20.51
C SER A 645 3.29 37.80 19.30
N THR A 646 4.31 38.43 18.75
CA THR A 646 5.20 37.84 17.74
C THR A 646 6.61 37.72 18.31
N ASP A 647 7.37 36.80 17.74
CA ASP A 647 8.82 36.70 17.99
C ASP A 647 9.61 37.83 17.32
N LEU A 648 8.99 38.60 16.42
CA LEU A 648 9.62 39.66 15.63
C LEU A 648 8.67 40.87 15.43
N PRO A 649 9.12 42.11 15.73
CA PRO A 649 10.30 42.44 16.53
C PRO A 649 10.09 41.95 17.96
N PRO A 650 11.09 41.31 18.60
CA PRO A 650 10.94 40.85 19.97
C PRO A 650 10.51 42.02 20.84
N SER A 651 9.53 41.79 21.72
CA SER A 651 8.99 42.73 22.72
C SER A 651 8.01 43.83 22.28
N ILE A 652 7.34 43.70 21.13
CA ILE A 652 6.05 44.38 20.90
C ILE A 652 4.91 43.45 21.33
N SER A 653 4.03 43.92 22.21
CA SER A 653 2.78 43.21 22.53
C SER A 653 1.59 44.05 22.09
N VAL A 654 0.71 43.47 21.29
CA VAL A 654 -0.52 44.13 20.86
C VAL A 654 -1.67 43.50 21.63
N SER A 655 -2.56 44.30 22.19
CA SER A 655 -3.81 43.81 22.75
C SER A 655 -4.98 44.57 22.15
N MET A 656 -6.10 43.90 21.96
CA MET A 656 -7.32 44.49 21.45
C MET A 656 -8.44 44.31 22.47
N GLU A 657 -9.24 45.34 22.68
CA GLU A 657 -10.43 45.30 23.52
C GLU A 657 -11.62 45.96 22.83
N PHE A 658 -12.80 45.34 22.92
CA PHE A 658 -14.06 45.94 22.48
C PHE A 658 -15.26 45.28 23.17
N THR A 659 -16.42 45.94 23.12
CA THR A 659 -17.67 45.47 23.71
C THR A 659 -18.67 45.05 22.64
N VAL A 660 -19.11 43.80 22.69
CA VAL A 660 -20.21 43.28 21.87
C VAL A 660 -21.53 43.46 22.61
N GLY A 661 -22.50 44.05 21.94
CA GLY A 661 -23.86 44.26 22.47
C GLY A 661 -24.63 42.96 22.65
N ALA A 662 -25.83 43.05 23.25
CA ALA A 662 -26.70 41.89 23.40
C ALA A 662 -27.23 41.43 22.03
N THR A 663 -26.76 40.28 21.56
CA THR A 663 -27.15 39.65 20.29
C THR A 663 -27.22 38.12 20.46
N ALA A 664 -28.00 37.46 19.60
CA ALA A 664 -28.03 36.01 19.51
C ALA A 664 -26.88 35.45 18.66
N ASP A 665 -26.30 36.28 17.79
CA ASP A 665 -25.15 35.96 16.95
C ASP A 665 -24.09 37.06 17.11
N PRO A 666 -23.09 36.85 17.98
CA PRO A 666 -22.01 37.81 18.21
C PRO A 666 -20.97 37.84 17.08
N GLY A 667 -20.98 36.87 16.17
CA GLY A 667 -19.97 36.72 15.12
C GLY A 667 -18.58 36.33 15.64
N SER A 668 -17.58 36.57 14.80
CA SER A 668 -16.18 36.18 15.02
C SER A 668 -15.22 37.31 14.65
N PHE A 669 -14.04 37.28 15.27
CA PHE A 669 -12.90 38.12 14.94
C PHE A 669 -11.77 37.27 14.33
N ILE A 670 -11.60 37.41 13.02
CA ILE A 670 -10.63 36.65 12.23
C ILE A 670 -9.44 37.55 11.95
N HIS A 671 -8.25 37.14 12.34
CA HIS A 671 -7.09 38.02 12.34
C HIS A 671 -5.78 37.30 12.08
N ASN A 672 -4.77 38.05 11.67
CA ASN A 672 -3.39 37.57 11.75
C ASN A 672 -2.45 38.74 12.09
N TYR A 673 -1.36 38.42 12.77
CA TYR A 673 -0.33 39.35 13.21
C TYR A 673 1.03 38.80 12.78
N PHE A 674 1.73 39.52 11.89
CA PHE A 674 2.96 39.01 11.30
C PHE A 674 4.00 40.12 11.03
N PRO A 675 5.30 39.78 11.02
CA PRO A 675 6.40 40.75 10.91
C PRO A 675 6.75 41.16 9.47
N MET A 676 6.03 40.66 8.47
CA MET A 676 6.43 40.70 7.07
C MET A 676 5.36 41.35 6.19
N ASN A 677 5.80 42.00 5.11
CA ASN A 677 4.90 42.75 4.24
C ASN A 677 3.99 41.81 3.46
N PRO A 678 2.66 41.81 3.69
CA PRO A 678 1.74 40.88 3.04
C PRO A 678 1.32 41.34 1.64
N VAL A 679 1.85 42.47 1.19
CA VAL A 679 1.50 43.12 -0.08
C VAL A 679 2.76 43.61 -0.78
N ASN A 680 2.71 43.69 -2.11
CA ASN A 680 3.83 44.11 -2.93
C ASN A 680 4.07 45.64 -2.93
N ALA A 681 3.86 46.29 -1.79
CA ALA A 681 3.94 47.74 -1.65
C ALA A 681 4.80 48.09 -0.44
N THR A 682 5.90 48.81 -0.65
CA THR A 682 6.78 49.25 0.44
C THR A 682 6.10 50.33 1.27
N LEU A 683 6.32 50.33 2.59
CA LEU A 683 5.84 51.42 3.44
C LEU A 683 6.54 52.74 3.09
N PRO A 684 5.81 53.82 2.79
CA PRO A 684 6.41 55.10 2.47
C PRO A 684 7.18 55.69 3.67
N ASN A 685 8.45 56.05 3.46
CA ASN A 685 9.29 56.84 4.37
C ASN A 685 9.24 56.42 5.86
N SER A 686 9.18 55.12 6.16
CA SER A 686 9.08 54.63 7.53
C SER A 686 9.78 53.28 7.72
N THR A 687 10.11 52.97 8.97
CA THR A 687 10.56 51.64 9.41
C THR A 687 9.36 50.89 9.96
N LEU A 688 9.17 49.64 9.54
CA LEU A 688 8.08 48.79 10.00
C LEU A 688 8.20 48.48 11.51
N LEU A 689 7.08 48.59 12.22
CA LEU A 689 6.88 48.00 13.54
C LEU A 689 6.11 46.68 13.45
N ALA A 690 5.00 46.66 12.73
CA ALA A 690 4.02 45.58 12.76
C ALA A 690 3.05 45.65 11.58
N TYR A 691 2.58 44.48 11.11
CA TYR A 691 1.40 44.36 10.27
C TYR A 691 0.28 43.65 11.01
N PHE A 692 -0.95 44.07 10.77
CA PHE A 692 -2.13 43.48 11.37
C PHE A 692 -3.21 43.32 10.30
N ASP A 693 -3.72 42.11 10.13
CA ASP A 693 -4.85 41.85 9.25
C ASP A 693 -6.06 41.45 10.10
N MET A 694 -7.20 42.11 9.88
CA MET A 694 -8.40 41.97 10.69
C MET A 694 -9.64 41.81 9.85
N LEU A 695 -10.57 41.01 10.34
CA LEU A 695 -11.91 40.89 9.80
C LEU A 695 -12.89 40.62 10.96
N PHE A 696 -13.93 41.45 11.06
CA PHE A 696 -15.09 41.17 11.91
C PHE A 696 -16.21 40.62 11.04
N THR A 697 -16.75 39.44 11.37
CA THR A 697 -17.84 38.86 10.58
C THR A 697 -19.20 39.51 10.88
N ASN A 698 -19.33 40.17 12.04
CA ASN A 698 -20.52 40.95 12.38
C ASN A 698 -20.13 42.24 13.12
N PRO A 699 -19.57 43.24 12.45
CA PRO A 699 -19.14 44.48 13.11
C PRO A 699 -20.31 45.30 13.66
N SER A 700 -21.53 45.09 13.15
CA SER A 700 -22.72 45.85 13.56
C SER A 700 -23.12 45.62 15.02
N VAL A 701 -22.68 44.51 15.63
CA VAL A 701 -22.95 44.20 17.04
C VAL A 701 -21.90 44.77 17.99
N ILE A 702 -20.82 45.36 17.47
CA ILE A 702 -19.79 46.00 18.28
C ILE A 702 -20.30 47.39 18.69
N THR A 703 -20.44 47.60 19.99
CA THR A 703 -21.10 48.78 20.58
C THR A 703 -20.13 49.82 21.17
N SER A 704 -18.86 49.45 21.31
CA SER A 704 -17.77 50.35 21.68
C SER A 704 -16.79 50.52 20.52
N ASN A 705 -15.88 51.49 20.63
CA ASN A 705 -14.70 51.48 19.78
C ASN A 705 -13.87 50.23 20.06
N VAL A 706 -13.18 49.75 19.02
CA VAL A 706 -12.10 48.77 19.08
C VAL A 706 -10.85 49.48 19.55
N THR A 707 -10.42 49.16 20.77
CA THR A 707 -9.24 49.72 21.40
C THR A 707 -8.06 48.79 21.17
N ILE A 708 -7.12 49.18 20.31
CA ILE A 708 -5.86 48.45 20.06
C ILE A 708 -4.75 49.12 20.87
N THR A 709 -4.18 48.40 21.82
CA THR A 709 -3.03 48.85 22.62
C THR A 709 -1.77 48.17 22.12
N ILE A 710 -0.78 48.95 21.71
CA ILE A 710 0.53 48.48 21.25
C ILE A 710 1.55 48.90 22.29
N GLN A 711 2.14 47.92 22.97
CA GLN A 711 3.25 48.13 23.88
C GLN A 711 4.54 48.12 23.09
N LEU A 712 5.29 49.22 23.12
CA LEU A 712 6.61 49.29 22.51
C LEU A 712 7.67 48.70 23.44
N PRO A 713 8.71 48.03 22.89
CA PRO A 713 9.85 47.58 23.66
C PRO A 713 10.62 48.78 24.22
N SER A 714 11.32 48.59 25.33
CA SER A 714 12.06 49.68 26.00
C SER A 714 13.15 50.34 25.15
N ILE A 715 13.57 49.69 24.06
CA ILE A 715 14.55 50.24 23.10
C ILE A 715 13.93 51.31 22.17
N LEU A 716 12.61 51.30 22.01
CA LEU A 716 11.87 52.27 21.21
C LEU A 716 11.13 53.21 22.16
N ASP A 717 11.63 54.43 22.32
CA ASP A 717 11.01 55.46 23.15
C ASP A 717 10.02 56.28 22.32
N ILE A 718 8.74 56.18 22.64
CA ILE A 718 7.63 56.90 21.98
C ILE A 718 7.87 58.42 21.93
N ASN A 719 8.67 59.02 22.83
CA ASN A 719 9.01 60.44 22.80
C ASN A 719 9.95 60.82 21.65
N ASN A 720 10.69 59.86 21.10
CA ASN A 720 11.70 60.06 20.05
C ASN A 720 11.26 59.47 18.70
N LEU A 721 10.02 59.02 18.59
CA LEU A 721 9.50 58.36 17.38
C LEU A 721 8.27 59.12 16.89
N ALA A 722 8.16 59.29 15.58
CA ALA A 722 6.88 59.62 14.96
C ALA A 722 6.27 58.31 14.44
N ILE A 723 5.18 57.87 15.05
CA ILE A 723 4.44 56.67 14.64
C ILE A 723 3.56 57.02 13.44
N LEU A 724 3.58 56.14 12.45
CA LEU A 724 2.84 56.26 11.20
C LEU A 724 1.93 55.04 11.05
N LEU A 725 0.63 55.28 10.97
CA LEU A 725 -0.39 54.24 10.79
C LEU A 725 -0.81 54.25 9.32
N PHE A 726 -0.82 53.08 8.69
CA PHE A 726 -1.21 52.91 7.31
C PHE A 726 -2.33 51.89 7.20
N GLY A 727 -3.31 52.16 6.33
CA GLY A 727 -4.27 51.16 5.84
C GLY A 727 -3.94 50.80 4.40
N TYR A 728 -4.00 49.52 4.05
CA TYR A 728 -3.79 49.09 2.68
C TYR A 728 -5.09 49.17 1.86
N ASN A 729 -5.00 49.73 0.66
CA ASN A 729 -6.08 49.73 -0.34
C ASN A 729 -7.42 50.30 0.15
N MET A 730 -7.39 51.32 1.01
CA MET A 730 -8.60 51.93 1.58
C MET A 730 -9.38 52.78 0.56
N SER A 731 -8.68 53.32 -0.44
CA SER A 731 -9.23 54.14 -1.53
C SER A 731 -9.43 53.37 -2.86
N GLY A 732 -9.07 52.09 -2.90
CA GLY A 732 -9.11 51.26 -4.12
C GLY A 732 -7.88 51.39 -5.03
N ASN A 733 -6.81 52.08 -4.60
CA ASN A 733 -5.62 52.37 -5.41
C ASN A 733 -4.41 51.44 -5.15
N LEU A 734 -4.60 50.29 -4.47
CA LEU A 734 -3.56 49.27 -4.24
C LEU A 734 -2.26 49.78 -3.57
N GLU A 735 -2.37 50.81 -2.76
CA GLU A 735 -1.25 51.44 -2.06
C GLU A 735 -1.47 51.51 -0.55
N TRP A 736 -0.38 51.82 0.18
CA TRP A 736 -0.45 52.16 1.58
C TRP A 736 -0.91 53.60 1.77
N GLU A 737 -2.03 53.78 2.44
CA GLU A 737 -2.59 55.09 2.74
C GLU A 737 -2.29 55.46 4.18
N LEU A 738 -1.57 56.57 4.37
CA LEU A 738 -1.30 57.10 5.69
C LEU A 738 -2.61 57.59 6.33
N ALA A 739 -2.81 57.24 7.60
CA ALA A 739 -3.94 57.73 8.36
C ALA A 739 -4.02 59.27 8.32
N PRO A 740 -5.23 59.85 8.21
CA PRO A 740 -5.38 61.29 8.12
C PRO A 740 -5.02 61.96 9.47
N PRO A 741 -4.57 63.22 9.48
CA PRO A 741 -4.15 63.92 10.71
C PRO A 741 -5.21 63.91 11.82
N GLU A 742 -6.49 63.94 11.46
CA GLU A 742 -7.62 63.89 12.39
C GLU A 742 -7.62 62.58 13.19
N PHE A 743 -7.23 61.46 12.57
CA PHE A 743 -7.15 60.17 13.24
C PHE A 743 -6.13 60.19 14.38
N TYR A 744 -4.97 60.82 14.18
CA TYR A 744 -3.95 60.93 15.22
C TYR A 744 -4.39 61.83 16.39
N LEU A 745 -5.25 62.82 16.15
CA LEU A 745 -5.72 63.76 17.17
C LEU A 745 -6.88 63.20 17.99
N GLU A 746 -7.78 62.46 17.34
CA GLU A 746 -9.05 62.03 17.94
C GLU A 746 -9.02 60.58 18.41
N ASN A 747 -8.23 59.73 17.75
CA ASN A 747 -8.31 58.27 17.89
C ASN A 747 -7.00 57.63 18.37
N THR A 748 -5.91 58.39 18.48
CA THR A 748 -4.62 57.87 18.94
C THR A 748 -4.19 58.53 20.25
N ILE A 749 -3.83 57.72 21.25
CA ILE A 749 -3.25 58.17 22.51
C ILE A 749 -1.82 57.64 22.62
N PHE A 750 -0.86 58.54 22.80
CA PHE A 750 0.53 58.20 23.10
C PHE A 750 0.74 58.26 24.62
N ASP A 751 0.84 57.11 25.27
CA ASP A 751 1.15 57.02 26.70
C ASP A 751 2.66 56.90 26.91
N ASN A 752 3.28 58.05 27.14
CA ASN A 752 4.72 58.17 27.34
C ASN A 752 5.20 57.60 28.69
N ILE A 753 4.29 57.33 29.64
CA ILE A 753 4.64 56.76 30.95
C ILE A 753 4.82 55.25 30.83
N THR A 754 3.91 54.59 30.12
CA THR A 754 3.94 53.12 29.93
C THR A 754 4.55 52.69 28.60
N ASN A 755 4.96 53.65 27.75
CA ASN A 755 5.52 53.43 26.42
C ASN A 755 4.54 52.66 25.50
N ARG A 756 3.28 53.11 25.49
CA ARG A 756 2.18 52.47 24.75
C ARG A 756 1.55 53.42 23.75
N ILE A 757 1.08 52.85 22.64
CA ILE A 757 0.21 53.51 21.67
C ILE A 757 -1.18 52.89 21.84
N ILE A 758 -2.21 53.70 22.04
CA ILE A 758 -3.59 53.22 22.13
C ILE A 758 -4.36 53.81 20.94
N LEU A 759 -4.88 52.95 20.09
CA LEU A 759 -5.71 53.30 18.94
C LEU A 759 -7.16 52.98 19.26
N ASN A 760 -8.08 53.91 19.02
CA ASN A 760 -9.50 53.69 19.16
C ASN A 760 -10.15 53.83 17.79
N MET A 761 -10.69 52.75 17.26
CA MET A 761 -11.30 52.75 15.94
C MET A 761 -12.70 52.15 15.97
N GLU A 762 -13.55 52.56 15.03
CA GLU A 762 -14.83 51.89 14.85
C GLU A 762 -14.62 50.49 14.23
N ALA A 763 -15.52 49.56 14.53
CA ALA A 763 -15.51 48.26 13.86
C ALA A 763 -15.88 48.44 12.38
N TRP A 764 -15.18 47.71 11.51
CA TRP A 764 -15.36 47.82 10.06
C TRP A 764 -15.87 46.52 9.44
N THR A 765 -16.67 46.66 8.38
CA THR A 765 -17.29 45.57 7.59
C THR A 765 -16.36 44.92 6.57
N GLY A 766 -15.22 45.55 6.26
CA GLY A 766 -14.21 45.01 5.37
C GLY A 766 -13.04 44.37 6.11
N GLY A 767 -12.41 43.37 5.48
CA GLY A 767 -11.09 42.91 5.88
C GLY A 767 -10.08 44.04 5.69
N MET A 768 -9.25 44.31 6.71
CA MET A 768 -8.30 45.42 6.69
C MET A 768 -6.89 44.95 7.04
N ILE A 769 -5.95 45.33 6.19
CA ILE A 769 -4.52 45.22 6.50
C ILE A 769 -4.03 46.59 6.97
N ILE A 770 -3.60 46.65 8.22
CA ILE A 770 -2.96 47.80 8.85
C ILE A 770 -1.46 47.55 8.89
N ALA A 771 -0.68 48.59 8.61
CA ALA A 771 0.72 48.64 8.97
C ALA A 771 0.98 49.75 9.99
N ILE A 772 1.85 49.46 10.94
CA ILE A 772 2.36 50.43 11.88
C ILE A 772 3.84 50.61 11.53
N GLY A 773 4.22 51.82 11.17
CA GLY A 773 5.59 52.22 10.93
C GLY A 773 6.02 53.32 11.89
N TYR A 774 7.31 53.63 11.89
CA TYR A 774 7.86 54.77 12.61
C TYR A 774 8.98 55.44 11.83
N ILE A 775 9.25 56.68 12.20
CA ILE A 775 10.50 57.36 11.90
C ILE A 775 11.12 57.82 13.21
N GLU A 776 12.44 57.75 13.30
CA GLU A 776 13.14 58.45 14.37
C GLU A 776 12.85 59.94 14.19
N ALA A 777 12.23 60.54 15.21
CA ALA A 777 12.03 61.97 15.23
C ALA A 777 13.42 62.60 15.10
N PRO A 778 13.61 63.61 14.22
CA PRO A 778 14.86 64.34 14.20
C PRO A 778 15.08 64.84 15.62
N GLY A 779 16.09 64.30 16.29
CA GLY A 779 16.38 64.66 17.67
C GLY A 779 16.38 66.18 17.77
N ALA A 780 16.05 66.72 18.95
CA ALA A 780 16.21 68.14 19.26
C ALA A 780 17.71 68.58 19.25
N GLY A 781 18.51 68.08 18.30
CA GLY A 781 19.76 68.68 17.89
C GLY A 781 19.45 70.08 17.41
N GLY A 782 19.82 71.05 18.23
CA GLY A 782 19.79 72.45 17.85
C GLY A 782 20.37 72.62 16.46
N LEU A 783 19.70 73.43 15.64
CA LEU A 783 20.16 73.86 14.32
C LEU A 783 21.70 73.99 14.34
N PRO A 784 22.45 73.21 13.55
CA PRO A 784 23.90 73.33 13.48
C PRO A 784 24.24 74.77 13.09
N GLY A 785 24.84 75.50 14.04
CA GLY A 785 25.17 76.91 13.86
C GLY A 785 24.29 77.91 14.61
N TYR A 786 23.25 77.51 15.35
CA TYR A 786 22.49 78.43 16.21
C TYR A 786 23.39 79.04 17.29
N ASP A 787 24.27 78.24 17.90
CA ASP A 787 25.29 78.73 18.85
C ASP A 787 26.31 79.65 18.17
N LEU A 788 26.70 79.39 16.92
CA LEU A 788 27.58 80.28 16.13
C LEU A 788 26.90 81.60 15.76
N LEU A 789 25.58 81.57 15.51
CA LEU A 789 24.78 82.74 15.18
C LEU A 789 24.53 83.59 16.44
N VAL A 790 24.28 82.96 17.60
CA VAL A 790 24.20 83.63 18.90
C VAL A 790 25.57 84.17 19.34
N LEU A 791 26.66 83.43 19.16
CA LEU A 791 28.03 83.91 19.44
C LEU A 791 28.41 85.06 18.49
N GLY A 792 28.07 84.96 17.21
CA GLY A 792 28.25 86.00 16.20
C GLY A 792 27.46 87.27 16.51
N LEU A 793 26.19 87.15 16.92
CA LEU A 793 25.37 88.28 17.36
C LEU A 793 25.93 88.92 18.62
N THR A 794 26.41 88.12 19.57
CA THR A 794 27.00 88.60 20.83
C THR A 794 28.31 89.32 20.59
N ILE A 795 29.17 88.82 19.69
CA ILE A 795 30.40 89.49 19.26
C ILE A 795 30.08 90.77 18.49
N PHE A 796 29.06 90.79 17.63
CA PHE A 796 28.65 91.98 16.86
C PHE A 796 28.07 93.08 17.78
N VAL A 797 27.27 92.73 18.78
CA VAL A 797 26.73 93.65 19.78
C VAL A 797 27.85 94.17 20.70
N MET A 798 28.78 93.31 21.13
CA MET A 798 29.92 93.69 21.97
C MET A 798 30.92 94.59 21.22
N SER A 799 31.19 94.31 19.94
CA SER A 799 32.05 95.16 19.10
C SER A 799 31.37 96.48 18.72
N GLY A 800 30.04 96.49 18.51
CA GLY A 800 29.26 97.72 18.37
C GLY A 800 29.28 98.61 19.63
N LEU A 801 29.20 98.01 20.82
CA LEU A 801 29.30 98.72 22.11
C LEU A 801 30.73 99.23 22.39
N ALA A 802 31.76 98.47 21.99
CA ALA A 802 33.16 98.90 22.10
C ALA A 802 33.50 100.06 21.14
N VAL A 803 32.99 100.04 19.90
CA VAL A 803 33.18 101.16 18.95
C VAL A 803 32.44 102.42 19.44
N ARG A 804 31.26 102.26 20.05
CA ARG A 804 30.50 103.38 20.63
C ARG A 804 31.16 103.97 21.88
N SER A 805 31.86 103.17 22.68
CA SER A 805 32.62 103.66 23.85
C SER A 805 33.94 104.34 23.45
N ILE A 806 34.59 103.89 22.37
CA ILE A 806 35.78 104.55 21.80
C ILE A 806 35.42 105.88 21.11
N GLN A 807 34.27 105.96 20.41
CA GLN A 807 33.78 107.24 19.86
C GLN A 807 33.37 108.24 20.93
N LYS A 808 32.79 107.80 22.06
CA LYS A 808 32.50 108.68 23.21
C LYS A 808 33.77 109.22 23.90
N ARG A 809 34.90 108.52 23.85
CA ARG A 809 36.19 109.01 24.39
C ARG A 809 36.91 110.00 23.49
N LYS A 810 36.58 110.10 22.18
CA LYS A 810 37.13 111.10 21.26
C LYS A 810 36.39 112.45 21.25
N ILE A 811 35.27 112.56 21.98
CA ILE A 811 34.49 113.81 22.10
C ILE A 811 34.77 114.53 23.45
N LEU A 812 35.64 113.98 24.29
CA LEU A 812 36.01 114.55 25.60
C LEU A 812 37.54 114.67 25.81
N ASN A 813 38.29 114.89 24.72
CA ASN A 813 39.64 115.46 24.76
C ASN A 813 39.84 116.38 23.56
#